data_AF-A0A917KIZ8-F1
#
_entry.id   AF-A0A917KIZ8-F1
#
_cell.length_a   1.000
_cell.length_b   1.000
_cell.length_c   1.000
_cell.angle_alpha   90.00
_cell.angle_beta   90.00
_cell.angle_gamma   90.00
#
_symmetry.space_group_name_H-M   'P 1'
#
loop_
_entity.id
_entity.type
_entity.pdbx_description
1 polymer ?
#
loop_
_entity_poly.entity_id
_entity_poly.type
_entity_poly.pdbx_seq_one_letter_code
_entity_poly.pdbx_strand_id
1 'polypeptide(L)'
;MPPQPDAARFAYADAARVLRETFDAFLPPNRMSVADHAAQRRWVKSPVGSHLERWSHDTAPYLTEPMHWLSDDQYDTEVIVGPGACGKTMIAENWLLYTIESDPAELLWYLNTDAALDAYVKARIDTMLDQHDPLIGHLRHGRDSVAFKRFRGGRAEFLTFTANSLVNKHVARIVGDEFDNYDISLGDPLALLNPRRQAAGADSKMLLMSHPDRGAPLDAPRSKQRGIMAVYADSTRCTWWWPCPHCGAYSSPHPNASRRMVLDWPKDASLDEIQERARLVCPVNGCLIEDGERYAMNLAGRWVGDGETIDDEGRVTGQRRQVKTAGAWILGVMSPFTKDGIGGLARVRAQAERAAELGDIEGLRQVVVKTFGEPFAVSAQMGSIDAAVLAKRADKGLALGVVPEGVRFLTAWADAQGSRFEWLVRGWGEGGQSWVIDRQVMPAEPGSNPEDWDDLLDRMQDAIYPLADGSGRGMRVWAVGFDSQGQPGVTEQAYAAWLRRKKAGRARKLGLIEFRDVWTLVPTRGASTREAPRIQIVYPNSQRKDRKAAARGQVPVLRFNPSYAKDALSAQLSVIPPAGASVNFPAALLSEAAPHDFFEQIAAEVRHSVTGVWTKREPHLRNEVLDMMVGCEVVARLHGLHLIDWARPRAWQAEWDSNSMVVEMPREPEAETTPSLTAIAAAARRSATGGARSIASMLA
;
A
#
# COMPACT_ATOMS: atom_id res chain seq x y z
N MET A 1 -40.58 69.17 40.16
CA MET A 1 -40.54 67.71 39.94
C MET A 1 -39.95 67.47 38.57
N PRO A 2 -38.90 66.66 38.42
CA PRO A 2 -38.48 66.23 37.09
C PRO A 2 -39.64 65.43 36.45
N PRO A 3 -39.78 65.46 35.11
CA PRO A 3 -40.84 64.72 34.44
C PRO A 3 -40.71 63.22 34.75
N GLN A 4 -41.80 62.59 35.16
CA GLN A 4 -41.84 61.13 35.29
C GLN A 4 -41.54 60.51 33.92
N PRO A 5 -40.62 59.55 33.83
CA PRO A 5 -40.35 58.85 32.58
C PRO A 5 -41.63 58.16 32.12
N ASP A 6 -41.95 58.35 30.85
CA ASP A 6 -43.09 57.74 30.17
C ASP A 6 -43.03 56.22 30.31
N ALA A 7 -43.95 55.66 31.11
CA ALA A 7 -44.04 54.22 31.40
C ALA A 7 -44.29 53.38 30.14
N ALA A 8 -44.72 53.99 29.03
CA ALA A 8 -44.88 53.32 27.74
C ALA A 8 -43.55 53.11 27.00
N ARG A 9 -42.45 53.77 27.42
CA ARG A 9 -41.16 53.74 26.70
C ARG A 9 -40.24 52.59 27.13
N PHE A 10 -40.51 51.97 28.28
CA PHE A 10 -39.81 50.78 28.78
C PHE A 10 -40.83 49.83 29.40
N ALA A 11 -41.47 49.01 28.56
CA ALA A 11 -42.26 47.89 29.06
C ALA A 11 -41.32 46.95 29.83
N TYR A 12 -41.41 46.95 31.16
CA TYR A 12 -40.74 45.95 31.99
C TYR A 12 -41.21 44.56 31.56
N ALA A 13 -40.29 43.60 31.52
CA ALA A 13 -40.64 42.22 31.20
C ALA A 13 -41.67 41.68 32.21
N ASP A 14 -42.67 40.93 31.71
CA ASP A 14 -43.66 40.27 32.56
C ASP A 14 -42.97 39.22 33.44
N ALA A 15 -42.93 39.45 34.76
CA ALA A 15 -42.29 38.57 35.72
C ALA A 15 -42.87 37.14 35.68
N ALA A 16 -44.17 36.97 35.43
CA ALA A 16 -44.82 35.66 35.33
C ALA A 16 -44.46 34.94 34.02
N ARG A 17 -44.19 35.70 32.95
CA ARG A 17 -43.64 35.16 31.70
C ARG A 17 -42.19 34.72 31.88
N VAL A 18 -41.34 35.56 32.45
CA VAL A 18 -39.92 35.24 32.72
C VAL A 18 -39.79 34.03 33.65
N LEU A 19 -40.60 33.94 34.70
CA LEU A 19 -40.63 32.77 35.59
C LEU A 19 -41.02 31.49 34.84
N ARG A 20 -42.05 31.52 33.98
CA ARG A 20 -42.44 30.36 33.14
C ARG A 20 -41.34 29.96 32.17
N GLU A 21 -40.76 30.93 31.45
CA GLU A 21 -39.65 30.68 30.53
C GLU A 21 -38.41 30.12 31.27
N THR A 22 -38.22 30.49 32.54
CA THR A 22 -37.17 29.94 33.41
C THR A 22 -37.46 28.49 33.80
N PHE A 23 -38.72 28.14 34.10
CA PHE A 23 -39.11 26.75 34.37
C PHE A 23 -38.90 25.82 33.17
N ASP A 24 -39.05 26.31 31.94
CA ASP A 24 -38.72 25.54 30.73
C ASP A 24 -37.23 25.13 30.70
N ALA A 25 -36.33 25.91 31.32
CA ALA A 25 -34.91 25.55 31.40
C ALA A 25 -34.62 24.39 32.38
N PHE A 26 -35.59 24.04 33.24
CA PHE A 26 -35.50 22.90 34.15
C PHE A 26 -36.16 21.64 33.60
N LEU A 27 -36.83 21.72 32.44
CA LEU A 27 -37.32 20.54 31.77
C LEU A 27 -36.10 19.74 31.25
N PRO A 28 -36.05 18.42 31.51
CA PRO A 28 -34.97 17.61 30.99
C PRO A 28 -34.97 17.66 29.46
N PRO A 29 -33.79 17.57 28.81
CA PRO A 29 -33.68 17.43 27.36
C PRO A 29 -34.58 16.29 26.87
N ASN A 30 -35.16 16.47 25.69
CA ASN A 30 -36.02 15.45 25.11
C ASN A 30 -35.18 14.21 24.83
N ARG A 31 -35.49 13.07 25.47
CA ARG A 31 -34.76 11.80 25.29
C ARG A 31 -35.13 11.20 23.93
N MET A 32 -34.51 11.74 22.89
CA MET A 32 -34.70 11.35 21.50
C MET A 32 -33.34 11.16 20.86
N SER A 33 -33.18 10.15 20.01
CA SER A 33 -31.93 10.01 19.26
C SER A 33 -31.85 11.03 18.12
N VAL A 34 -30.65 11.29 17.58
CA VAL A 34 -30.52 12.17 16.41
C VAL A 34 -31.30 11.61 15.21
N ALA A 35 -31.34 10.29 15.05
CA ALA A 35 -32.08 9.63 13.99
C ALA A 35 -33.60 9.80 14.15
N ASP A 36 -34.12 9.63 15.36
CA ASP A 36 -35.55 9.85 15.65
C ASP A 36 -35.92 11.32 15.45
N HIS A 37 -35.06 12.24 15.88
CA HIS A 37 -35.23 13.67 15.66
C HIS A 37 -35.31 14.00 14.18
N ALA A 38 -34.40 13.46 13.36
CA ALA A 38 -34.43 13.66 11.92
C ALA A 38 -35.77 13.19 11.33
N ALA A 39 -36.18 11.94 11.57
CA ALA A 39 -37.43 11.40 11.04
C ALA A 39 -38.68 12.14 11.54
N GLN A 40 -38.68 12.58 12.81
CA GLN A 40 -39.82 13.19 13.45
C GLN A 40 -39.85 14.70 13.37
N ARG A 41 -38.78 15.40 12.96
CA ARG A 41 -38.65 16.87 13.02
C ARG A 41 -37.95 17.54 11.84
N ARG A 42 -37.15 16.84 11.02
CA ARG A 42 -36.52 17.44 9.83
C ARG A 42 -37.45 17.51 8.62
N TRP A 43 -37.46 18.66 7.96
CA TRP A 43 -38.05 18.91 6.66
C TRP A 43 -36.95 18.98 5.60
N VAL A 44 -37.20 18.37 4.45
CA VAL A 44 -36.32 18.43 3.29
C VAL A 44 -37.10 18.92 2.09
N LYS A 45 -36.42 19.57 1.14
CA LYS A 45 -37.06 19.97 -0.10
C LYS A 45 -37.37 18.72 -0.93
N SER A 46 -38.61 18.60 -1.40
CA SER A 46 -38.99 17.48 -2.25
C SER A 46 -38.17 17.46 -3.53
N PRO A 47 -37.72 16.28 -4.00
CA PRO A 47 -37.12 16.12 -5.32
C PRO A 47 -38.07 16.51 -6.44
N VAL A 48 -39.39 16.40 -6.20
CA VAL A 48 -40.44 16.68 -7.17
C VAL A 48 -41.25 17.89 -6.71
N GLY A 49 -40.98 19.04 -7.34
CA GLY A 49 -41.69 20.30 -7.07
C GLY A 49 -40.97 21.20 -6.06
N SER A 50 -41.71 22.12 -5.44
CA SER A 50 -41.18 23.17 -4.57
C SER A 50 -41.60 23.05 -3.10
N HIS A 51 -42.34 22.00 -2.74
CA HIS A 51 -42.84 21.80 -1.38
C HIS A 51 -41.80 21.11 -0.49
N LEU A 52 -42.00 21.19 0.82
CA LEU A 52 -41.21 20.48 1.82
C LEU A 52 -41.87 19.13 2.14
N GLU A 53 -41.06 18.11 2.34
CA GLU A 53 -41.47 16.78 2.75
C GLU A 53 -40.69 16.34 4.01
N ARG A 54 -41.16 15.28 4.66
CA ARG A 54 -40.51 14.76 5.87
C ARG A 54 -39.21 14.05 5.50
N TRP A 55 -38.15 14.25 6.30
CA TRP A 55 -36.99 13.36 6.23
C TRP A 55 -37.45 11.91 6.38
N SER A 56 -36.99 11.04 5.47
CA SER A 56 -37.21 9.61 5.57
C SER A 56 -35.87 8.88 5.64
N HIS A 57 -35.75 7.97 6.60
CA HIS A 57 -34.63 7.04 6.68
C HIS A 57 -34.61 6.09 5.47
N ASP A 58 -35.76 5.82 4.87
CA ASP A 58 -35.90 4.95 3.70
C ASP A 58 -35.12 5.45 2.49
N THR A 59 -34.87 6.77 2.39
CA THR A 59 -34.06 7.34 1.31
C THR A 59 -32.64 6.80 1.36
N ALA A 60 -32.00 6.78 2.54
CA ALA A 60 -30.64 6.30 2.73
C ALA A 60 -30.50 5.61 4.11
N PRO A 61 -30.98 4.35 4.25
CA PRO A 61 -31.07 3.66 5.55
C PRO A 61 -29.74 3.46 6.26
N TYR A 62 -28.64 3.41 5.50
CA TYR A 62 -27.30 3.30 6.06
C TYR A 62 -26.87 4.53 6.90
N LEU A 63 -27.58 5.67 6.82
CA LEU A 63 -27.32 6.85 7.64
C LEU A 63 -27.93 6.75 9.05
N THR A 64 -28.88 5.85 9.28
CA THR A 64 -29.69 5.80 10.52
C THR A 64 -28.87 5.39 11.74
N GLU A 65 -28.12 4.30 11.65
CA GLU A 65 -27.28 3.83 12.78
C GLU A 65 -26.14 4.81 13.12
N PRO A 66 -25.40 5.40 12.14
CA PRO A 66 -24.52 6.53 12.41
C PRO A 66 -25.18 7.66 13.20
N MET A 67 -26.39 8.09 12.82
CA MET A 67 -27.12 9.09 13.60
C MET A 67 -27.46 8.62 15.03
N HIS A 68 -27.77 7.35 15.25
CA HIS A 68 -27.98 6.84 16.61
C HIS A 68 -26.71 6.94 17.48
N TRP A 69 -25.53 6.68 16.91
CA TRP A 69 -24.25 6.75 17.64
C TRP A 69 -23.94 8.16 18.18
N LEU A 70 -24.38 9.22 17.50
CA LEU A 70 -24.22 10.61 17.97
C LEU A 70 -24.97 10.90 19.27
N SER A 71 -26.02 10.14 19.58
CA SER A 71 -26.79 10.21 20.83
C SER A 71 -26.51 9.06 21.80
N ASP A 72 -25.57 8.17 21.48
CA ASP A 72 -25.23 6.99 22.30
C ASP A 72 -24.00 7.26 23.18
N ASP A 73 -24.15 7.28 24.50
CA ASP A 73 -23.08 7.54 25.47
C ASP A 73 -21.92 6.53 25.42
N GLN A 74 -22.08 5.41 24.69
CA GLN A 74 -21.00 4.47 24.44
C GLN A 74 -19.84 5.12 23.68
N TYR A 75 -20.12 6.01 22.72
CA TYR A 75 -19.11 6.57 21.80
C TYR A 75 -18.85 8.05 22.07
N ASP A 76 -17.60 8.51 22.03
CA ASP A 76 -17.27 9.94 22.09
C ASP A 76 -16.86 10.51 20.72
N THR A 77 -16.57 9.62 19.78
CA THR A 77 -16.09 9.95 18.44
C THR A 77 -16.78 9.06 17.42
N GLU A 78 -17.19 9.65 16.31
CA GLU A 78 -17.73 8.97 15.16
C GLU A 78 -16.90 9.31 13.93
N VAL A 79 -16.61 8.31 13.11
CA VAL A 79 -15.87 8.45 11.86
C VAL A 79 -16.66 7.87 10.69
N ILE A 80 -16.90 8.69 9.67
CA ILE A 80 -17.60 8.29 8.45
C ILE A 80 -16.66 8.42 7.25
N VAL A 81 -16.23 7.27 6.73
CA VAL A 81 -15.49 7.18 5.47
C VAL A 81 -16.51 7.04 4.34
N GLY A 82 -16.36 7.80 3.25
CA GLY A 82 -17.13 7.50 2.05
C GLY A 82 -17.03 8.54 0.93
N PRO A 83 -17.67 8.27 -0.21
CA PRO A 83 -17.58 9.09 -1.42
C PRO A 83 -18.32 10.43 -1.28
N GLY A 84 -18.14 11.30 -2.27
CA GLY A 84 -18.92 12.52 -2.39
C GLY A 84 -20.40 12.20 -2.58
N ALA A 85 -21.27 13.09 -2.11
CA ALA A 85 -22.71 12.99 -2.32
C ALA A 85 -23.36 11.66 -1.87
N CYS A 86 -22.91 11.06 -0.76
CA CYS A 86 -23.58 9.89 -0.14
C CYS A 86 -24.30 10.21 1.18
N GLY A 87 -24.62 11.48 1.43
CA GLY A 87 -25.38 11.88 2.62
C GLY A 87 -24.60 12.00 3.93
N LYS A 88 -23.25 11.89 3.93
CA LYS A 88 -22.43 12.08 5.15
C LYS A 88 -22.74 13.40 5.86
N THR A 89 -22.72 14.50 5.10
CA THR A 89 -23.01 15.85 5.62
C THR A 89 -24.43 15.97 6.17
N MET A 90 -25.39 15.18 5.65
CA MET A 90 -26.77 15.20 6.16
C MET A 90 -26.86 14.70 7.60
N ILE A 91 -25.93 13.83 8.04
CA ILE A 91 -25.81 13.39 9.44
C ILE A 91 -25.42 14.57 10.33
N ALA A 92 -24.41 15.35 9.92
CA ALA A 92 -24.00 16.55 10.66
C ALA A 92 -25.11 17.63 10.69
N GLU A 93 -25.84 17.81 9.60
CA GLU A 93 -27.00 18.71 9.51
C GLU A 93 -28.12 18.29 10.47
N ASN A 94 -28.45 16.99 10.49
CA ASN A 94 -29.41 16.41 11.45
C ASN A 94 -28.95 16.64 12.88
N TRP A 95 -27.67 16.43 13.15
CA TRP A 95 -27.11 16.63 14.48
C TRP A 95 -27.11 18.09 14.91
N LEU A 96 -26.90 19.03 13.98
CA LEU A 96 -27.04 20.46 14.26
C LEU A 96 -28.47 20.83 14.64
N LEU A 97 -29.48 20.38 13.88
CA LEU A 97 -30.90 20.64 14.22
C LEU A 97 -31.28 20.02 15.56
N TYR A 98 -30.87 18.77 15.80
CA TYR A 98 -31.04 18.10 17.10
C TYR A 98 -30.38 18.90 18.23
N THR A 99 -29.15 19.38 18.00
CA THR A 99 -28.40 20.21 18.96
C THR A 99 -29.13 21.51 19.27
N ILE A 100 -29.75 22.16 18.29
CA ILE A 100 -30.45 23.43 18.54
C ILE A 100 -31.72 23.20 19.37
N GLU A 101 -32.46 22.13 19.07
CA GLU A 101 -33.82 21.97 19.56
C GLU A 101 -33.94 21.03 20.77
N SER A 102 -33.32 19.86 20.71
CA SER A 102 -33.57 18.77 21.66
C SER A 102 -32.51 18.69 22.76
N ASP A 103 -31.27 19.03 22.43
CA ASP A 103 -30.14 18.95 23.34
C ASP A 103 -29.14 20.09 23.12
N PRO A 104 -29.49 21.33 23.57
CA PRO A 104 -28.67 22.53 23.41
C PRO A 104 -27.23 22.39 23.90
N ALA A 105 -26.27 22.60 23.00
CA ALA A 105 -24.84 22.59 23.29
C ALA A 105 -24.07 23.55 22.38
N GLU A 106 -22.85 23.92 22.77
CA GLU A 106 -21.92 24.58 21.86
C GLU A 106 -21.34 23.57 20.85
N LEU A 107 -21.32 23.96 19.57
CA LEU A 107 -20.87 23.14 18.45
C LEU A 107 -19.86 23.90 17.58
N LEU A 108 -18.75 23.26 17.24
CA LEU A 108 -17.83 23.74 16.20
C LEU A 108 -17.99 22.88 14.94
N TRP A 109 -18.05 23.52 13.77
CA TRP A 109 -18.06 22.85 12.48
C TRP A 109 -16.88 23.33 11.65
N TYR A 110 -15.90 22.47 11.50
CA TYR A 110 -14.71 22.74 10.71
C TYR A 110 -14.91 22.34 9.23
N LEU A 111 -14.58 23.25 8.33
CA LEU A 111 -14.48 23.06 6.89
C LEU A 111 -13.04 23.28 6.42
N ASN A 112 -12.75 22.91 5.17
CA ASN A 112 -11.40 22.97 4.60
C ASN A 112 -10.94 24.39 4.21
N THR A 113 -11.85 25.26 3.73
CA THR A 113 -11.52 26.58 3.21
C THR A 113 -12.61 27.61 3.52
N ASP A 114 -12.24 28.89 3.60
CA ASP A 114 -13.19 30.00 3.83
C ASP A 114 -14.25 30.08 2.73
N ALA A 115 -13.87 29.83 1.47
CA ALA A 115 -14.80 29.82 0.35
C ALA A 115 -15.84 28.69 0.46
N ALA A 116 -15.42 27.50 0.89
CA ALA A 116 -16.32 26.37 1.12
C ALA A 116 -17.26 26.66 2.30
N LEU A 117 -16.75 27.24 3.39
CA LEU A 117 -17.54 27.67 4.53
C LEU A 117 -18.62 28.68 4.12
N ASP A 118 -18.23 29.76 3.45
CA ASP A 118 -19.14 30.82 3.05
C ASP A 118 -20.24 30.29 2.13
N ALA A 119 -19.87 29.48 1.14
CA ALA A 119 -20.81 28.87 0.21
C ALA A 119 -21.75 27.89 0.92
N TYR A 120 -21.22 27.02 1.77
CA TYR A 120 -22.00 26.00 2.48
C TYR A 120 -22.99 26.64 3.46
N VAL A 121 -22.55 27.58 4.29
CA VAL A 121 -23.44 28.20 5.27
C VAL A 121 -24.58 28.95 4.58
N LYS A 122 -24.26 29.84 3.63
CA LYS A 122 -25.26 30.68 2.96
C LYS A 122 -26.26 29.86 2.16
N ALA A 123 -25.80 28.82 1.47
CA ALA A 123 -26.65 28.02 0.59
C ALA A 123 -27.41 26.91 1.33
N ARG A 124 -26.78 26.27 2.33
CA ARG A 124 -27.32 25.08 3.00
C ARG A 124 -27.80 25.37 4.41
N ILE A 125 -26.95 25.86 5.29
CA ILE A 125 -27.29 26.03 6.71
C ILE A 125 -28.35 27.09 6.91
N ASP A 126 -28.19 28.28 6.32
CA ASP A 126 -29.18 29.36 6.46
C ASP A 126 -30.54 28.93 5.91
N THR A 127 -30.55 28.34 4.71
CA THR A 127 -31.76 27.75 4.12
C THR A 127 -32.40 26.71 5.04
N MET A 128 -31.60 25.82 5.64
CA MET A 128 -32.10 24.79 6.54
C MET A 128 -32.70 25.42 7.81
N LEU A 129 -32.03 26.37 8.44
CA LEU A 129 -32.53 27.03 9.65
C LEU A 129 -33.82 27.80 9.36
N ASP A 130 -33.91 28.48 8.22
CA ASP A 130 -35.10 29.22 7.81
C ASP A 130 -36.28 28.29 7.49
N GLN A 131 -36.04 27.14 6.86
CA GLN A 131 -37.05 26.10 6.65
C GLN A 131 -37.60 25.53 7.95
N HIS A 132 -36.82 25.59 9.02
CA HIS A 132 -37.19 25.11 10.35
C HIS A 132 -37.52 26.25 11.31
N ASP A 133 -37.67 27.50 10.85
CA ASP A 133 -38.00 28.64 11.71
C ASP A 133 -39.28 28.42 12.56
N PRO A 134 -40.36 27.80 12.06
CA PRO A 134 -41.52 27.46 12.91
C PRO A 134 -41.19 26.53 14.08
N LEU A 135 -40.12 25.74 13.96
CA LEU A 135 -39.66 24.78 14.95
C LEU A 135 -38.66 25.40 15.93
N ILE A 136 -37.63 26.07 15.41
CA ILE A 136 -36.48 26.55 16.19
C ILE A 136 -36.38 28.07 16.31
N GLY A 137 -37.24 28.84 15.65
CA GLY A 137 -37.15 30.30 15.59
C GLY A 137 -37.22 30.97 16.97
N HIS A 138 -38.04 30.41 17.87
CA HIS A 138 -38.13 30.87 19.27
C HIS A 138 -36.87 30.59 20.10
N LEU A 139 -36.01 29.68 19.64
CA LEU A 139 -34.72 29.36 20.26
C LEU A 139 -33.60 30.23 19.67
N ARG A 140 -33.74 30.77 18.46
CA ARG A 140 -32.72 31.61 17.82
C ARG A 140 -32.65 32.99 18.50
N HIS A 141 -31.44 33.45 18.84
CA HIS A 141 -31.26 34.70 19.60
C HIS A 141 -30.03 35.51 19.15
N GLY A 142 -30.17 36.84 19.09
CA GLY A 142 -29.07 37.76 18.78
C GLY A 142 -28.85 38.00 17.29
N ARG A 143 -27.74 38.70 16.94
CA ARG A 143 -27.32 38.84 15.52
C ARG A 143 -26.59 37.57 15.09
N ASP A 144 -27.16 36.88 14.11
CA ASP A 144 -26.48 35.80 13.37
C ASP A 144 -25.45 36.38 12.39
N SER A 145 -24.41 35.60 12.11
CA SER A 145 -23.45 35.87 11.04
C SER A 145 -23.20 34.58 10.25
N VAL A 146 -22.39 34.65 9.19
CA VAL A 146 -22.02 33.44 8.43
C VAL A 146 -21.29 32.46 9.34
N ALA A 147 -20.32 32.92 10.13
CA ALA A 147 -19.56 32.05 11.02
C ALA A 147 -20.30 31.67 12.30
N PHE A 148 -21.35 32.38 12.72
CA PHE A 148 -22.00 32.18 14.02
C PHE A 148 -23.52 32.09 13.93
N LYS A 149 -24.08 30.99 14.44
CA LYS A 149 -25.53 30.81 14.65
C LYS A 149 -25.79 30.66 16.14
N ARG A 150 -26.58 31.56 16.73
CA ARG A 150 -26.78 31.61 18.18
C ARG A 150 -28.19 31.16 18.54
N PHE A 151 -28.30 30.33 19.57
CA PHE A 151 -29.57 29.79 20.03
C PHE A 151 -29.59 29.65 21.56
N ARG A 152 -30.79 29.43 22.12
CA ARG A 152 -30.98 29.23 23.54
C ARG A 152 -30.18 28.00 23.99
N GLY A 153 -29.30 28.19 24.97
CA GLY A 153 -28.45 27.12 25.49
C GLY A 153 -27.17 26.84 24.71
N GLY A 154 -26.88 27.54 23.61
CA GLY A 154 -25.64 27.30 22.87
C GLY A 154 -25.39 28.18 21.64
N ARG A 155 -24.41 27.74 20.85
CA ARG A 155 -24.09 28.34 19.54
C ARG A 155 -23.45 27.29 18.65
N ALA A 156 -23.63 27.46 17.34
CA ALA A 156 -22.85 26.77 16.33
C ALA A 156 -21.88 27.77 15.70
N GLU A 157 -20.59 27.43 15.69
CA GLU A 157 -19.55 28.20 15.02
C GLU A 157 -18.98 27.42 13.84
N PHE A 158 -19.08 28.00 12.65
CA PHE A 158 -18.52 27.46 11.41
C PHE A 158 -17.13 28.06 11.21
N LEU A 159 -16.14 27.21 11.02
CA LEU A 159 -14.73 27.59 11.02
C LEU A 159 -13.97 26.90 9.89
N THR A 160 -12.99 27.59 9.33
CA THR A 160 -11.99 26.96 8.46
C THR A 160 -10.87 26.40 9.33
N PHE A 161 -10.45 25.15 9.09
CA PHE A 161 -9.40 24.50 9.86
C PHE A 161 -8.04 25.20 9.67
N THR A 162 -7.70 26.07 10.62
CA THR A 162 -6.47 26.89 10.64
C THR A 162 -5.93 27.04 12.05
N ALA A 163 -4.65 27.40 12.20
CA ALA A 163 -4.03 27.63 13.51
C ALA A 163 -4.83 28.61 14.39
N ASN A 164 -5.37 29.68 13.81
CA ASN A 164 -6.14 30.69 14.55
C ASN A 164 -7.52 30.19 15.00
N SER A 165 -8.21 29.44 14.14
CA SER A 165 -9.55 28.88 14.42
C SER A 165 -9.56 27.80 15.52
N LEU A 166 -8.37 27.34 15.91
CA LEU A 166 -8.12 26.28 16.86
C LEU A 166 -7.83 26.81 18.27
N VAL A 167 -7.52 28.10 18.41
CA VAL A 167 -7.12 28.72 19.68
C VAL A 167 -8.36 29.18 20.47
N ASN A 168 -8.33 29.01 21.80
CA ASN A 168 -9.37 29.46 22.74
C ASN A 168 -10.78 28.94 22.39
N LYS A 169 -10.87 27.71 21.90
CA LYS A 169 -12.12 27.03 21.60
C LYS A 169 -12.35 25.90 22.59
N HIS A 170 -13.48 25.92 23.27
CA HIS A 170 -13.94 24.85 24.15
C HIS A 170 -15.42 24.60 23.89
N VAL A 171 -15.81 23.38 23.52
CA VAL A 171 -17.19 23.02 23.15
C VAL A 171 -17.49 21.56 23.51
N ALA A 172 -18.76 21.18 23.57
CA ALA A 172 -19.15 19.78 23.72
C ALA A 172 -19.15 19.02 22.40
N ARG A 173 -19.41 19.70 21.27
CA ARG A 173 -19.63 19.06 19.96
C ARG A 173 -18.70 19.58 18.89
N ILE A 174 -18.10 18.67 18.12
CA ILE A 174 -17.21 19.02 17.00
C ILE A 174 -17.63 18.24 15.76
N VAL A 175 -17.81 18.92 14.64
CA VAL A 175 -17.91 18.34 13.30
C VAL A 175 -16.63 18.66 12.55
N GLY A 176 -15.93 17.64 12.05
CA GLY A 176 -14.82 17.76 11.12
C GLY A 176 -15.26 17.30 9.73
N ASP A 177 -15.68 18.23 8.89
CA ASP A 177 -16.06 17.94 7.50
C ASP A 177 -14.85 18.05 6.57
N GLU A 178 -14.81 17.20 5.55
CA GLU A 178 -13.65 16.98 4.68
C GLU A 178 -12.32 16.82 5.44
N PHE A 179 -12.31 16.00 6.49
CA PHE A 179 -11.18 15.85 7.41
C PHE A 179 -9.81 15.62 6.73
N ASP A 180 -9.76 14.82 5.66
CA ASP A 180 -8.52 14.56 4.91
C ASP A 180 -8.02 15.75 4.09
N ASN A 181 -8.78 16.83 3.97
CA ASN A 181 -8.34 18.05 3.29
C ASN A 181 -7.70 19.07 4.24
N TYR A 182 -7.69 18.82 5.55
CA TYR A 182 -7.10 19.74 6.52
C TYR A 182 -5.58 19.84 6.40
N ASP A 183 -5.03 21.02 6.68
CA ASP A 183 -3.59 21.25 6.61
C ASP A 183 -2.83 20.47 7.70
N ILE A 184 -2.09 19.44 7.27
CA ILE A 184 -1.29 18.58 8.14
C ILE A 184 0.03 19.22 8.60
N SER A 185 0.43 20.34 7.99
CA SER A 185 1.61 21.07 8.44
C SER A 185 1.43 21.64 9.86
N LEU A 186 0.18 21.81 10.29
CA LEU A 186 -0.19 22.20 11.65
C LEU A 186 -0.03 21.07 12.68
N GLY A 187 0.13 19.82 12.23
CA GLY A 187 0.12 18.60 13.04
C GLY A 187 -1.03 17.67 12.69
N ASP A 188 -1.18 16.59 13.47
CA ASP A 188 -2.32 15.66 13.33
C ASP A 188 -3.64 16.36 13.68
N PRO A 189 -4.59 16.50 12.73
CA PRO A 189 -5.82 17.23 12.99
C PRO A 189 -6.67 16.63 14.11
N LEU A 190 -6.66 15.32 14.33
CA LEU A 190 -7.41 14.71 15.44
C LEU A 190 -6.82 15.15 16.79
N ALA A 191 -5.49 15.11 16.92
CA ALA A 191 -4.78 15.60 18.10
C ALA A 191 -5.00 17.09 18.34
N LEU A 192 -5.20 17.88 17.28
CA LEU A 192 -5.53 19.29 17.38
C LEU A 192 -6.99 19.52 17.80
N LEU A 193 -7.95 18.70 17.37
CA LEU A 193 -9.36 18.88 17.73
C LEU A 193 -9.69 18.43 19.16
N ASN A 194 -9.06 17.35 19.65
CA ASN A 194 -9.37 16.75 20.95
C ASN A 194 -9.31 17.71 22.16
N PRO A 195 -8.30 18.59 22.32
CA PRO A 195 -8.25 19.53 23.45
C PRO A 195 -9.44 20.49 23.54
N ARG A 196 -10.16 20.75 22.43
CA ARG A 196 -11.31 21.66 22.40
C ARG A 196 -12.53 21.03 23.05
N ARG A 197 -12.63 19.71 23.09
CA ARG A 197 -13.76 19.02 23.71
C ARG A 197 -13.49 18.49 25.11
N GLN A 198 -12.24 18.58 25.59
CA GLN A 198 -11.80 17.96 26.83
C GLN A 198 -12.59 18.44 28.07
N ALA A 199 -12.94 19.73 28.12
CA ALA A 199 -13.69 20.31 29.24
C ALA A 199 -15.14 19.76 29.35
N ALA A 200 -15.71 19.26 28.25
CA ALA A 200 -17.04 18.66 28.24
C ALA A 200 -17.05 17.21 28.76
N GLY A 201 -15.89 16.58 28.95
CA GLY A 201 -15.77 15.26 29.56
C GLY A 201 -16.63 14.20 28.86
N ALA A 202 -17.49 13.53 29.63
CA ALA A 202 -18.36 12.46 29.15
C ALA A 202 -19.42 12.94 28.15
N ASP A 203 -19.80 14.21 28.19
CA ASP A 203 -20.80 14.80 27.28
C ASP A 203 -20.18 15.20 25.92
N SER A 204 -18.86 15.01 25.76
CA SER A 204 -18.16 15.37 24.55
C SER A 204 -18.44 14.40 23.39
N LYS A 205 -18.69 14.97 22.20
CA LYS A 205 -18.95 14.23 20.97
C LYS A 205 -18.22 14.84 19.79
N MET A 206 -17.67 14.02 18.92
CA MET A 206 -17.03 14.45 17.68
C MET A 206 -17.48 13.59 16.50
N LEU A 207 -17.83 14.22 15.39
CA LEU A 207 -18.14 13.58 14.13
C LEU A 207 -17.09 13.97 13.10
N LEU A 208 -16.36 13.00 12.55
CA LEU A 208 -15.38 13.20 11.50
C LEU A 208 -15.88 12.53 10.22
N MET A 209 -15.87 13.26 9.10
CA MET A 209 -16.29 12.72 7.81
C MET A 209 -15.35 13.13 6.69
N SER A 210 -15.00 12.16 5.85
CA SER A 210 -14.17 12.45 4.68
C SER A 210 -14.20 11.34 3.64
N HIS A 211 -13.69 11.69 2.47
CA HIS A 211 -13.21 10.69 1.51
C HIS A 211 -11.85 10.18 2.01
N PRO A 212 -11.45 8.93 1.70
CA PRO A 212 -10.16 8.40 2.13
C PRO A 212 -8.99 8.91 1.25
N ASP A 213 -8.85 10.23 1.10
CA ASP A 213 -7.85 10.85 0.23
C ASP A 213 -6.41 10.54 0.63
N ARG A 214 -6.13 10.48 1.93
CA ARG A 214 -4.80 10.21 2.48
C ARG A 214 -4.64 8.76 2.95
N GLY A 215 -5.74 8.04 3.03
CA GLY A 215 -5.81 6.70 3.60
C GLY A 215 -5.22 5.62 2.71
N ALA A 216 -4.78 4.54 3.35
CA ALA A 216 -4.42 3.30 2.68
C ALA A 216 -5.52 2.24 2.93
N PRO A 217 -5.62 1.20 2.10
CA PRO A 217 -6.41 0.00 2.40
C PRO A 217 -6.13 -0.53 3.82
N LEU A 218 -7.12 -1.10 4.50
CA LEU A 218 -6.97 -1.52 5.91
C LEU A 218 -5.98 -2.68 6.12
N ASP A 219 -5.71 -3.47 5.10
CA ASP A 219 -4.67 -4.51 5.08
C ASP A 219 -3.25 -3.91 4.97
N ALA A 220 -3.12 -2.63 4.63
CA ALA A 220 -1.85 -1.92 4.68
C ALA A 220 -1.37 -1.77 6.13
N PRO A 221 -0.03 -1.83 6.38
CA PRO A 221 0.54 -1.66 7.72
C PRO A 221 0.03 -0.39 8.41
N ARG A 222 -0.12 -0.43 9.75
CA ARG A 222 -0.60 0.72 10.55
C ARG A 222 0.18 2.01 10.29
N SER A 223 1.46 1.93 9.95
CA SER A 223 2.32 3.07 9.59
C SER A 223 1.88 3.82 8.32
N LYS A 224 1.11 3.17 7.44
CA LYS A 224 0.53 3.75 6.22
C LYS A 224 -0.90 4.27 6.42
N GLN A 225 -1.55 3.95 7.54
CA GLN A 225 -2.87 4.47 7.86
C GLN A 225 -2.73 5.96 8.22
N ARG A 226 -3.40 6.82 7.45
CA ARG A 226 -3.40 8.28 7.63
C ARG A 226 -4.82 8.83 7.45
N GLY A 227 -5.04 10.05 7.95
CA GLY A 227 -6.32 10.75 7.78
C GLY A 227 -7.48 9.98 8.40
N ILE A 228 -8.64 10.08 7.76
CA ILE A 228 -9.91 9.48 8.15
C ILE A 228 -9.79 7.96 8.26
N MET A 229 -8.96 7.33 7.42
CA MET A 229 -8.73 5.88 7.47
C MET A 229 -7.95 5.45 8.71
N ALA A 230 -7.07 6.29 9.26
CA ALA A 230 -6.42 5.99 10.54
C ALA A 230 -7.43 5.97 11.68
N VAL A 231 -8.36 6.94 11.71
CA VAL A 231 -9.43 6.98 12.72
C VAL A 231 -10.39 5.80 12.55
N TYR A 232 -10.77 5.49 11.30
CA TYR A 232 -11.60 4.32 11.00
C TYR A 232 -10.92 3.00 11.39
N ALA A 233 -9.61 2.85 11.17
CA ALA A 233 -8.86 1.67 11.59
C ALA A 233 -8.90 1.47 13.12
N ASP A 234 -9.01 2.53 13.92
CA ASP A 234 -9.11 2.42 15.39
C ASP A 234 -10.57 2.40 15.92
N SER A 235 -11.55 2.41 15.01
CA SER A 235 -12.99 2.39 15.32
C SER A 235 -13.61 0.98 15.39
N THR A 236 -14.94 0.92 15.51
CA THR A 236 -15.76 -0.30 15.35
C THR A 236 -15.73 -0.89 13.93
N ARG A 237 -15.24 -0.16 12.92
CA ARG A 237 -15.08 -0.59 11.52
C ARG A 237 -16.34 -1.21 10.90
N CYS A 238 -17.49 -0.58 11.12
CA CYS A 238 -18.75 -1.09 10.60
C CYS A 238 -18.80 -1.02 9.07
N THR A 239 -19.24 -2.13 8.47
CA THR A 239 -19.45 -2.31 7.04
C THR A 239 -20.93 -2.61 6.77
N TRP A 240 -21.46 -2.15 5.64
CA TRP A 240 -22.87 -2.32 5.31
C TRP A 240 -23.12 -3.59 4.51
N TRP A 241 -24.12 -4.38 4.91
CA TRP A 241 -24.47 -5.67 4.32
C TRP A 241 -25.89 -5.67 3.79
N TRP A 242 -26.10 -6.26 2.62
CA TRP A 242 -27.37 -6.38 1.92
C TRP A 242 -27.80 -7.83 1.78
N PRO A 243 -29.10 -8.15 1.93
CA PRO A 243 -29.63 -9.40 1.42
C PRO A 243 -29.66 -9.36 -0.10
N CYS A 244 -29.24 -10.45 -0.74
CA CYS A 244 -29.41 -10.63 -2.18
C CYS A 244 -30.92 -10.77 -2.51
N PRO A 245 -31.46 -10.04 -3.51
CA PRO A 245 -32.89 -10.11 -3.85
C PRO A 245 -33.31 -11.48 -4.42
N HIS A 246 -32.35 -12.28 -4.92
CA HIS A 246 -32.64 -13.57 -5.54
C HIS A 246 -32.46 -14.78 -4.60
N CYS A 247 -31.45 -14.77 -3.73
CA CYS A 247 -31.18 -15.89 -2.81
C CYS A 247 -31.35 -15.55 -1.32
N GLY A 248 -31.57 -14.28 -0.96
CA GLY A 248 -31.71 -13.83 0.42
C GLY A 248 -30.38 -13.69 1.18
N ALA A 249 -29.32 -14.38 0.76
CA ALA A 249 -28.05 -14.39 1.48
C ALA A 249 -27.41 -13.00 1.60
N TYR A 250 -26.96 -12.66 2.82
CA TYR A 250 -26.33 -11.37 3.10
C TYR A 250 -24.89 -11.29 2.57
N SER A 251 -24.59 -10.24 1.81
CA SER A 251 -23.25 -9.92 1.29
C SER A 251 -23.01 -8.41 1.30
N SER A 252 -21.78 -7.96 1.09
CA SER A 252 -21.43 -6.53 1.19
C SER A 252 -20.59 -6.08 0.01
N PRO A 253 -20.79 -4.85 -0.52
CA PRO A 253 -19.88 -4.29 -1.53
C PRO A 253 -18.50 -3.95 -0.99
N HIS A 254 -18.29 -4.04 0.33
CA HIS A 254 -17.08 -3.60 1.00
C HIS A 254 -15.84 -4.43 0.60
N PRO A 255 -14.68 -3.81 0.28
CA PRO A 255 -13.48 -4.53 -0.17
C PRO A 255 -12.99 -5.62 0.79
N ASN A 256 -13.14 -5.41 2.10
CA ASN A 256 -12.70 -6.36 3.13
C ASN A 256 -13.81 -7.30 3.62
N ALA A 257 -14.99 -7.30 3.00
CA ALA A 257 -16.06 -8.21 3.39
C ALA A 257 -15.72 -9.66 2.99
N SER A 258 -16.04 -10.61 3.87
CA SER A 258 -15.84 -12.04 3.59
C SER A 258 -16.69 -12.53 2.41
N ARG A 259 -17.89 -11.97 2.25
CA ARG A 259 -18.76 -12.18 1.08
C ARG A 259 -18.88 -10.86 0.31
N ARG A 260 -17.86 -10.58 -0.52
CA ARG A 260 -17.81 -9.35 -1.31
C ARG A 260 -18.71 -9.43 -2.54
N MET A 261 -19.66 -8.51 -2.62
CA MET A 261 -20.44 -8.20 -3.81
C MET A 261 -19.65 -7.27 -4.71
N VAL A 262 -19.51 -7.60 -5.99
CA VAL A 262 -18.68 -6.84 -6.94
C VAL A 262 -19.56 -6.20 -8.00
N LEU A 263 -19.28 -4.94 -8.34
CA LEU A 263 -19.84 -4.31 -9.53
C LEU A 263 -19.09 -4.82 -10.76
N ASP A 264 -19.80 -5.50 -11.66
CA ASP A 264 -19.25 -6.10 -12.88
C ASP A 264 -19.85 -5.46 -14.13
N TRP A 265 -19.06 -5.39 -15.20
CA TRP A 265 -19.45 -4.85 -16.50
C TRP A 265 -18.57 -5.42 -17.62
N PRO A 266 -19.04 -5.43 -18.88
CA PRO A 266 -18.25 -5.88 -20.03
C PRO A 266 -17.09 -4.91 -20.33
N LYS A 267 -15.85 -5.33 -20.07
CA LYS A 267 -14.65 -4.47 -20.13
C LYS A 267 -14.37 -3.87 -21.52
N ASP A 268 -14.67 -4.62 -22.58
CA ASP A 268 -14.39 -4.23 -23.97
C ASP A 268 -15.55 -3.51 -24.68
N ALA A 269 -16.66 -3.27 -23.98
CA ALA A 269 -17.85 -2.66 -24.57
C ALA A 269 -17.78 -1.12 -24.62
N SER A 270 -18.66 -0.47 -25.37
CA SER A 270 -18.79 0.99 -25.33
C SER A 270 -19.19 1.49 -23.92
N LEU A 271 -18.92 2.76 -23.62
CA LEU A 271 -19.29 3.33 -22.30
C LEU A 271 -20.81 3.32 -22.06
N ASP A 272 -21.61 3.43 -23.12
CA ASP A 272 -23.07 3.35 -23.05
C ASP A 272 -23.53 1.92 -22.74
N GLU A 273 -22.94 0.92 -23.40
CA GLU A 273 -23.21 -0.50 -23.09
C GLU A 273 -22.75 -0.89 -21.69
N ILE A 274 -21.62 -0.35 -21.20
CA ILE A 274 -21.15 -0.56 -19.83
C ILE A 274 -22.18 -0.04 -18.83
N GLN A 275 -22.70 1.17 -19.06
CA GLN A 275 -23.70 1.77 -18.20
C GLN A 275 -24.99 0.93 -18.14
N GLU A 276 -25.45 0.42 -19.28
CA GLU A 276 -26.67 -0.40 -19.37
C GLU A 276 -26.49 -1.79 -18.76
N ARG A 277 -25.31 -2.41 -18.95
CA ARG A 277 -25.06 -3.81 -18.60
C ARG A 277 -24.36 -4.00 -17.26
N ALA A 278 -24.04 -2.93 -16.53
CA ALA A 278 -23.46 -3.03 -15.20
C ALA A 278 -24.40 -3.76 -14.23
N ARG A 279 -23.85 -4.72 -13.47
CA ARG A 279 -24.60 -5.52 -12.50
C ARG A 279 -23.79 -5.71 -11.23
N LEU A 280 -24.47 -5.79 -10.09
CA LEU A 280 -23.85 -6.26 -8.85
C LEU A 280 -23.89 -7.80 -8.82
N VAL A 281 -22.75 -8.45 -8.64
CA VAL A 281 -22.65 -9.92 -8.65
C VAL A 281 -22.71 -10.45 -7.23
N CYS A 282 -23.70 -11.31 -6.96
CA CYS A 282 -23.80 -11.97 -5.66
C CYS A 282 -22.69 -13.03 -5.50
N PRO A 283 -21.90 -13.00 -4.41
CA PRO A 283 -20.83 -13.97 -4.20
C PRO A 283 -21.31 -15.38 -3.80
N VAL A 284 -22.61 -15.55 -3.49
CA VAL A 284 -23.16 -16.82 -3.00
C VAL A 284 -23.68 -17.70 -4.14
N ASN A 285 -24.49 -17.13 -5.03
CA ASN A 285 -25.13 -17.87 -6.13
C ASN A 285 -24.79 -17.32 -7.53
N GLY A 286 -24.01 -16.24 -7.63
CA GLY A 286 -23.60 -15.65 -8.92
C GLY A 286 -24.69 -14.89 -9.67
N CYS A 287 -25.84 -14.59 -9.05
CA CYS A 287 -26.88 -13.80 -9.72
C CYS A 287 -26.43 -12.35 -9.98
N LEU A 288 -27.01 -11.76 -11.02
CA LEU A 288 -26.72 -10.42 -11.48
C LEU A 288 -27.84 -9.47 -11.05
N ILE A 289 -27.52 -8.59 -10.11
CA ILE A 289 -28.45 -7.67 -9.47
C ILE A 289 -28.45 -6.32 -10.22
N GLU A 290 -29.64 -5.80 -10.49
CA GLU A 290 -29.87 -4.53 -11.18
C GLU A 290 -29.99 -3.34 -10.21
N ASP A 291 -29.78 -2.11 -10.72
CA ASP A 291 -29.90 -0.91 -9.87
C ASP A 291 -31.29 -0.76 -9.25
N GLY A 292 -32.34 -1.20 -9.96
CA GLY A 292 -33.73 -1.13 -9.48
C GLY A 292 -33.99 -1.94 -8.21
N GLU A 293 -33.18 -2.97 -7.93
CA GLU A 293 -33.31 -3.82 -6.75
C GLU A 293 -32.58 -3.23 -5.53
N ARG A 294 -31.66 -2.28 -5.78
CA ARG A 294 -30.79 -1.69 -4.75
C ARG A 294 -31.54 -0.94 -3.67
N TYR A 295 -32.70 -0.35 -4.00
CA TYR A 295 -33.54 0.33 -3.01
C TYR A 295 -34.04 -0.66 -1.94
N ALA A 296 -34.61 -1.80 -2.35
CA ALA A 296 -35.08 -2.83 -1.44
C ALA A 296 -33.93 -3.44 -0.63
N MET A 297 -32.76 -3.65 -1.27
CA MET A 297 -31.55 -4.10 -0.59
C MET A 297 -31.12 -3.11 0.51
N ASN A 298 -31.12 -1.80 0.22
CA ASN A 298 -30.80 -0.77 1.19
C ASN A 298 -31.78 -0.74 2.37
N LEU A 299 -33.09 -0.90 2.14
CA LEU A 299 -34.08 -0.96 3.23
C LEU A 299 -33.84 -2.15 4.17
N ALA A 300 -33.37 -3.28 3.65
CA ALA A 300 -33.12 -4.49 4.42
C ALA A 300 -31.67 -4.63 4.90
N GLY A 301 -30.83 -3.62 4.66
CA GLY A 301 -29.41 -3.66 4.96
C GLY A 301 -29.10 -3.51 6.45
N ARG A 302 -27.90 -3.94 6.85
CA ARG A 302 -27.43 -3.93 8.24
C ARG A 302 -25.96 -3.52 8.34
N TRP A 303 -25.60 -2.77 9.38
CA TRP A 303 -24.19 -2.57 9.72
C TRP A 303 -23.65 -3.76 10.53
N VAL A 304 -22.45 -4.19 10.17
CA VAL A 304 -21.71 -5.26 10.85
C VAL A 304 -20.31 -4.75 11.17
N GLY A 305 -19.97 -4.69 12.46
CA GLY A 305 -18.70 -4.21 12.97
C GLY A 305 -17.62 -5.28 13.10
N ASP A 306 -16.39 -4.85 13.37
CA ASP A 306 -15.28 -5.74 13.69
C ASP A 306 -15.60 -6.55 14.96
N GLY A 307 -15.39 -7.87 14.91
CA GLY A 307 -15.82 -8.82 15.95
C GLY A 307 -17.27 -9.32 15.82
N GLU A 308 -18.04 -8.81 14.86
CA GLU A 308 -19.36 -9.33 14.50
C GLU A 308 -19.31 -10.11 13.18
N THR A 309 -20.24 -11.05 13.03
CA THR A 309 -20.47 -11.79 11.79
C THR A 309 -21.96 -11.81 11.47
N ILE A 310 -22.30 -11.89 10.20
CA ILE A 310 -23.69 -12.02 9.74
C ILE A 310 -23.87 -13.34 9.00
N ASP A 311 -24.89 -14.12 9.36
CA ASP A 311 -25.25 -15.34 8.65
C ASP A 311 -26.05 -15.04 7.37
N ASP A 312 -26.46 -16.09 6.64
CA ASP A 312 -27.17 -15.94 5.38
C ASP A 312 -28.60 -15.40 5.58
N GLU A 313 -29.18 -15.62 6.77
CA GLU A 313 -30.52 -15.14 7.17
C GLU A 313 -30.51 -13.72 7.76
N GLY A 314 -29.33 -13.08 7.86
CA GLY A 314 -29.19 -11.71 8.34
C GLY A 314 -29.12 -11.57 9.86
N ARG A 315 -28.89 -12.65 10.60
CA ARG A 315 -28.64 -12.60 12.04
C ARG A 315 -27.20 -12.19 12.28
N VAL A 316 -27.03 -11.13 13.05
CA VAL A 316 -25.71 -10.65 13.48
C VAL A 316 -25.37 -11.32 14.80
N THR A 317 -24.22 -12.00 14.85
CA THR A 317 -23.67 -12.66 16.03
C THR A 317 -22.26 -12.17 16.32
N GLY A 318 -21.76 -12.46 17.52
CA GLY A 318 -20.47 -11.96 17.99
C GLY A 318 -20.63 -10.68 18.81
N GLN A 319 -19.50 -10.05 19.11
CA GLN A 319 -19.49 -8.82 19.91
C GLN A 319 -18.68 -7.77 19.16
N ARG A 320 -19.34 -6.66 18.82
CA ARG A 320 -18.68 -5.50 18.25
C ARG A 320 -17.50 -5.08 19.10
N ARG A 321 -16.39 -4.75 18.44
CA ARG A 321 -15.17 -4.22 19.05
C ARG A 321 -15.53 -3.10 20.03
N GLN A 322 -15.10 -3.27 21.28
CA GLN A 322 -15.40 -2.36 22.37
C GLN A 322 -14.41 -1.19 22.37
N VAL A 323 -14.77 -0.11 21.68
CA VAL A 323 -13.99 1.14 21.58
C VAL A 323 -14.91 2.34 21.71
N LYS A 324 -14.35 3.50 22.05
CA LYS A 324 -15.08 4.79 22.14
C LYS A 324 -15.30 5.48 20.79
N THR A 325 -14.74 4.93 19.71
CA THR A 325 -14.90 5.45 18.34
C THR A 325 -15.81 4.54 17.53
N ALA A 326 -17.01 5.01 17.17
CA ALA A 326 -17.85 4.33 16.19
C ALA A 326 -17.37 4.68 14.78
N GLY A 327 -17.36 3.73 13.85
CA GLY A 327 -16.93 3.98 12.48
C GLY A 327 -17.80 3.30 11.44
N ALA A 328 -18.17 4.04 10.41
CA ALA A 328 -18.94 3.55 9.25
C ALA A 328 -18.17 3.82 7.95
N TRP A 329 -18.12 2.82 7.07
CA TRP A 329 -17.57 2.99 5.72
C TRP A 329 -18.67 2.83 4.66
N ILE A 330 -19.05 3.96 4.06
CA ILE A 330 -20.04 4.08 3.00
C ILE A 330 -19.33 4.03 1.64
N LEU A 331 -19.88 3.30 0.69
CA LEU A 331 -19.37 3.19 -0.68
C LEU A 331 -20.31 3.80 -1.70
N GLY A 332 -19.76 4.20 -2.86
CA GLY A 332 -20.52 4.83 -3.95
C GLY A 332 -21.67 3.97 -4.44
N VAL A 333 -21.44 2.66 -4.52
CA VAL A 333 -22.46 1.68 -4.92
C VAL A 333 -23.62 1.61 -3.95
N MET A 334 -23.47 2.06 -2.69
CA MET A 334 -24.56 2.10 -1.72
C MET A 334 -25.48 3.32 -1.91
N SER A 335 -24.93 4.41 -2.46
CA SER A 335 -25.58 5.72 -2.44
C SER A 335 -26.79 5.79 -3.39
N PRO A 336 -27.99 6.14 -2.90
CA PRO A 336 -29.17 6.34 -3.75
C PRO A 336 -29.05 7.62 -4.60
N PHE A 337 -28.10 8.51 -4.27
CA PHE A 337 -27.92 9.82 -4.90
C PHE A 337 -26.99 9.76 -6.12
N THR A 338 -26.46 8.59 -6.44
CA THR A 338 -25.56 8.41 -7.58
C THR A 338 -26.31 8.57 -8.89
N LYS A 339 -25.88 9.53 -9.71
CA LYS A 339 -26.44 9.76 -11.04
C LYS A 339 -26.29 8.50 -11.90
N ASP A 340 -27.39 8.09 -12.53
CA ASP A 340 -27.47 6.89 -13.39
C ASP A 340 -27.16 5.57 -12.64
N GLY A 341 -27.26 5.57 -11.30
CA GLY A 341 -27.13 4.38 -10.45
C GLY A 341 -25.78 3.68 -10.54
N ILE A 342 -25.77 2.37 -10.32
CA ILE A 342 -24.56 1.54 -10.47
C ILE A 342 -24.00 1.54 -11.91
N GLY A 343 -24.84 1.79 -12.92
CA GLY A 343 -24.42 1.96 -14.31
C GLY A 343 -23.56 3.19 -14.52
N GLY A 344 -23.97 4.33 -13.94
CA GLY A 344 -23.18 5.56 -13.93
C GLY A 344 -21.82 5.37 -13.27
N LEU A 345 -21.77 4.63 -12.16
CA LEU A 345 -20.51 4.26 -11.49
C LEU A 345 -19.59 3.42 -12.38
N ALA A 346 -20.14 2.38 -13.01
CA ALA A 346 -19.39 1.53 -13.91
C ALA A 346 -18.84 2.33 -15.10
N ARG A 347 -19.63 3.25 -15.67
CA ARG A 347 -19.20 4.12 -16.77
C ARG A 347 -18.00 4.97 -16.39
N VAL A 348 -18.10 5.74 -15.30
CA VAL A 348 -17.00 6.64 -14.89
C VAL A 348 -15.77 5.85 -14.46
N ARG A 349 -15.97 4.68 -13.87
CA ARG A 349 -14.90 3.75 -13.51
C ARG A 349 -14.18 3.22 -14.74
N ALA A 350 -14.91 2.67 -15.70
CA ALA A 350 -14.35 2.14 -16.94
C ALA A 350 -13.65 3.24 -17.75
N GLN A 351 -14.23 4.45 -17.82
CA GLN A 351 -13.60 5.59 -18.46
C GLN A 351 -12.25 5.94 -17.79
N ALA A 352 -12.22 5.99 -16.46
CA ALA A 352 -11.01 6.31 -15.72
C ALA A 352 -9.96 5.18 -15.78
N GLU A 353 -10.39 3.91 -15.80
CA GLU A 353 -9.49 2.76 -16.01
C GLU A 353 -8.84 2.83 -17.40
N ARG A 354 -9.62 3.11 -18.45
CA ARG A 354 -9.10 3.33 -19.82
C ARG A 354 -8.17 4.54 -19.91
N ALA A 355 -8.49 5.63 -19.21
CA ALA A 355 -7.62 6.80 -19.17
C ALA A 355 -6.31 6.51 -18.40
N ALA A 356 -6.38 5.72 -17.34
CA ALA A 356 -5.20 5.25 -16.59
C ALA A 356 -4.29 4.34 -17.43
N GLU A 357 -4.85 3.51 -18.31
CA GLU A 357 -4.08 2.74 -19.31
C GLU A 357 -3.30 3.66 -20.27
N LEU A 358 -3.78 4.90 -20.48
CA LEU A 358 -3.11 5.94 -21.26
C LEU A 358 -2.24 6.88 -20.41
N GLY A 359 -2.16 6.67 -19.10
CA GLY A 359 -1.28 7.40 -18.17
C GLY A 359 -1.99 8.32 -17.16
N ASP A 360 -3.31 8.50 -17.22
CA ASP A 360 -4.06 9.33 -16.27
C ASP A 360 -4.42 8.57 -14.98
N ILE A 361 -3.39 8.31 -14.16
CA ILE A 361 -3.57 7.63 -12.86
C ILE A 361 -4.27 8.54 -11.85
N GLU A 362 -4.09 9.86 -11.94
CA GLU A 362 -4.75 10.81 -11.03
C GLU A 362 -6.26 10.83 -11.27
N GLY A 363 -6.71 10.80 -12.53
CA GLY A 363 -8.13 10.65 -12.86
C GLY A 363 -8.73 9.37 -12.26
N LEU A 364 -8.02 8.25 -12.35
CA LEU A 364 -8.45 7.00 -11.71
C LEU A 364 -8.50 7.11 -10.19
N ARG A 365 -7.47 7.71 -9.57
CA ARG A 365 -7.44 7.97 -8.12
C ARG A 365 -8.65 8.80 -7.69
N GLN A 366 -8.96 9.88 -8.40
CA GLN A 366 -10.12 10.72 -8.11
C GLN A 366 -11.42 9.93 -8.18
N VAL A 367 -11.62 9.08 -9.19
CA VAL A 367 -12.81 8.22 -9.27
C VAL A 367 -12.87 7.21 -8.12
N VAL A 368 -11.76 6.53 -7.79
CA VAL A 368 -11.72 5.57 -6.66
C VAL A 368 -12.07 6.25 -5.34
N VAL A 369 -11.39 7.34 -5.02
CA VAL A 369 -11.49 7.99 -3.72
C VAL A 369 -12.79 8.77 -3.60
N LYS A 370 -13.08 9.63 -4.57
CA LYS A 370 -14.20 10.58 -4.49
C LYS A 370 -15.53 9.96 -4.90
N THR A 371 -15.54 9.02 -5.85
CA THR A 371 -16.79 8.43 -6.35
C THR A 371 -17.11 7.08 -5.70
N PHE A 372 -16.12 6.20 -5.52
CA PHE A 372 -16.34 4.91 -4.87
C PHE A 372 -16.18 4.97 -3.35
N GLY A 373 -15.38 5.91 -2.84
CA GLY A 373 -15.12 6.03 -1.40
C GLY A 373 -14.08 5.02 -0.92
N GLU A 374 -13.22 4.53 -1.80
CA GLU A 374 -12.19 3.55 -1.48
C GLU A 374 -10.80 4.22 -1.37
N PRO A 375 -9.92 3.79 -0.45
CA PRO A 375 -8.56 4.29 -0.42
C PRO A 375 -7.83 3.83 -1.68
N PHE A 376 -7.16 4.76 -2.34
CA PHE A 376 -6.37 4.44 -3.52
C PHE A 376 -4.96 4.03 -3.09
N ALA A 377 -4.74 2.73 -2.92
CA ALA A 377 -3.40 2.21 -3.07
C ALA A 377 -3.07 2.21 -4.56
N VAL A 378 -2.15 3.08 -4.96
CA VAL A 378 -1.26 2.69 -6.05
C VAL A 378 -0.62 1.42 -5.50
N SER A 379 -1.04 0.24 -5.97
CA SER A 379 -0.19 -0.94 -5.86
C SER A 379 1.18 -0.41 -6.26
N ALA A 380 2.15 -0.37 -5.35
CA ALA A 380 3.53 0.01 -5.71
C ALA A 380 3.75 -0.71 -7.03
N GLN A 381 3.83 0.06 -8.12
CA GLN A 381 3.58 -0.48 -9.46
C GLN A 381 4.35 -1.80 -9.54
N MET A 382 3.83 -2.86 -10.16
CA MET A 382 4.75 -3.83 -10.76
C MET A 382 5.71 -2.96 -11.59
N GLY A 383 6.91 -2.67 -11.10
CA GLY A 383 7.67 -1.49 -11.57
C GLY A 383 8.27 -0.49 -10.57
N SER A 384 7.67 -0.22 -9.41
CA SER A 384 8.17 0.79 -8.46
C SER A 384 8.68 0.10 -7.20
N ILE A 385 9.93 -0.33 -7.28
CA ILE A 385 10.67 -0.90 -6.16
C ILE A 385 11.31 0.27 -5.40
N ASP A 386 10.97 0.44 -4.13
CA ASP A 386 11.60 1.43 -3.25
C ASP A 386 12.87 0.83 -2.63
N ALA A 387 14.03 1.43 -2.94
CA ALA A 387 15.33 1.01 -2.45
C ALA A 387 15.43 1.02 -0.91
N ALA A 388 14.83 2.01 -0.24
CA ALA A 388 14.83 2.11 1.21
C ALA A 388 13.95 1.03 1.87
N VAL A 389 12.87 0.61 1.20
CA VAL A 389 12.05 -0.53 1.65
C VAL A 389 12.81 -1.84 1.52
N LEU A 390 13.53 -2.05 0.41
CA LEU A 390 14.37 -3.25 0.24
C LEU A 390 15.53 -3.28 1.24
N ALA A 391 16.20 -2.15 1.48
CA ALA A 391 17.30 -2.06 2.43
C ALA A 391 16.87 -2.46 3.86
N LYS A 392 15.64 -2.12 4.27
CA LYS A 392 15.08 -2.52 5.57
C LYS A 392 14.84 -4.03 5.71
N ARG A 393 14.84 -4.79 4.61
CA ARG A 393 14.72 -6.26 4.61
C ARG A 393 16.07 -6.96 4.72
N ALA A 394 17.18 -6.22 4.74
CA ALA A 394 18.49 -6.82 4.87
C ALA A 394 18.63 -7.44 6.27
N ASP A 395 18.92 -8.74 6.31
CA ASP A 395 18.96 -9.54 7.53
C ASP A 395 20.39 -9.69 8.03
N LYS A 396 20.59 -9.42 9.33
CA LYS A 396 21.88 -9.59 10.01
C LYS A 396 22.24 -11.06 10.25
N GLY A 397 21.25 -11.97 10.21
CA GLY A 397 21.47 -13.41 10.29
C GLY A 397 21.99 -14.03 8.99
N LEU A 398 21.98 -13.28 7.89
CA LEU A 398 22.50 -13.71 6.60
C LEU A 398 23.89 -13.12 6.34
N ALA A 399 24.87 -13.97 6.02
CA ALA A 399 26.22 -13.56 5.68
C ALA A 399 26.48 -13.66 4.17
N LEU A 400 27.18 -12.66 3.62
CA LEU A 400 27.63 -12.69 2.23
C LEU A 400 28.74 -13.75 2.07
N GLY A 401 28.70 -14.51 0.98
CA GLY A 401 29.59 -15.63 0.72
C GLY A 401 29.23 -16.93 1.46
N VAL A 402 28.10 -16.99 2.16
CA VAL A 402 27.63 -18.18 2.91
C VAL A 402 26.24 -18.57 2.43
N VAL A 403 25.98 -19.88 2.33
CA VAL A 403 24.69 -20.43 1.90
C VAL A 403 23.79 -20.64 3.13
N PRO A 404 22.69 -19.88 3.28
CA PRO A 404 21.76 -20.03 4.38
C PRO A 404 20.85 -21.25 4.23
N GLU A 405 20.32 -21.73 5.34
CA GLU A 405 19.35 -22.84 5.38
C GLU A 405 18.14 -22.56 4.47
N GLY A 406 17.65 -23.62 3.83
CA GLY A 406 16.55 -23.56 2.85
C GLY A 406 17.00 -23.36 1.39
N VAL A 407 18.26 -22.98 1.15
CA VAL A 407 18.82 -22.96 -0.22
C VAL A 407 19.06 -24.39 -0.72
N ARG A 408 18.55 -24.69 -1.91
CA ARG A 408 18.63 -26.02 -2.56
C ARG A 408 19.64 -26.05 -3.69
N PHE A 409 19.81 -24.96 -4.44
CA PHE A 409 20.83 -24.87 -5.48
C PHE A 409 21.20 -23.41 -5.78
N LEU A 410 22.37 -23.21 -6.39
CA LEU A 410 22.90 -21.90 -6.74
C LEU A 410 22.94 -21.68 -8.25
N THR A 411 22.59 -20.48 -8.68
CA THR A 411 22.87 -20.00 -10.05
C THR A 411 23.74 -18.76 -9.97
N ALA A 412 24.60 -18.56 -10.96
CA ALA A 412 25.39 -17.35 -11.08
C ALA A 412 25.18 -16.69 -12.45
N TRP A 413 25.26 -15.36 -12.50
CA TRP A 413 25.18 -14.62 -13.74
C TRP A 413 26.16 -13.44 -13.77
N ALA A 414 26.88 -13.29 -14.89
CA ALA A 414 27.89 -12.25 -15.07
C ALA A 414 27.51 -11.24 -16.15
N ASP A 415 27.79 -9.96 -15.86
CA ASP A 415 27.68 -8.84 -16.78
C ASP A 415 29.06 -8.43 -17.30
N ALA A 416 29.16 -8.15 -18.60
CA ALA A 416 30.39 -7.74 -19.27
C ALA A 416 30.41 -6.22 -19.48
N GLN A 417 31.19 -5.53 -18.66
CA GLN A 417 31.37 -4.07 -18.75
C GLN A 417 32.71 -3.74 -19.42
N GLY A 418 32.86 -2.52 -19.95
CA GLY A 418 34.03 -2.15 -20.78
C GLY A 418 35.40 -2.34 -20.12
N SER A 419 35.48 -2.33 -18.78
CA SER A 419 36.73 -2.44 -18.01
C SER A 419 36.72 -3.50 -16.90
N ARG A 420 35.65 -4.31 -16.82
CA ARG A 420 35.46 -5.29 -15.74
C ARG A 420 34.36 -6.29 -16.05
N PHE A 421 34.37 -7.41 -15.34
CA PHE A 421 33.21 -8.26 -15.14
C PHE A 421 32.63 -8.02 -13.76
N GLU A 422 31.31 -7.96 -13.66
CA GLU A 422 30.58 -8.05 -12.39
C GLU A 422 29.72 -9.32 -12.42
N TRP A 423 29.64 -10.06 -11.32
CA TRP A 423 28.73 -11.20 -11.25
C TRP A 423 28.06 -11.30 -9.88
N LEU A 424 26.91 -11.96 -9.89
CA LEU A 424 26.10 -12.23 -8.71
C LEU A 424 25.79 -13.72 -8.64
N VAL A 425 25.79 -14.26 -7.42
CA VAL A 425 25.34 -15.62 -7.13
C VAL A 425 24.05 -15.56 -6.31
N ARG A 426 23.04 -16.30 -6.78
CA ARG A 426 21.72 -16.38 -6.16
C ARG A 426 21.38 -17.82 -5.81
N GLY A 427 21.00 -18.03 -4.56
CA GLY A 427 20.50 -19.32 -4.06
C GLY A 427 18.99 -19.40 -4.20
N TRP A 428 18.48 -20.60 -4.48
CA TRP A 428 17.06 -20.88 -4.71
C TRP A 428 16.58 -21.99 -3.79
N GLY A 429 15.40 -21.80 -3.21
CA GLY A 429 14.76 -22.74 -2.30
C GLY A 429 13.31 -23.01 -2.69
N GLU A 430 12.59 -23.63 -1.77
CA GLU A 430 11.20 -24.06 -1.99
C GLU A 430 10.27 -22.88 -2.30
N GLY A 431 9.25 -23.13 -3.14
CA GLY A 431 8.28 -22.11 -3.54
C GLY A 431 8.88 -20.93 -4.32
N GLY A 432 10.12 -21.04 -4.80
CA GLY A 432 10.81 -19.98 -5.53
C GLY A 432 11.48 -18.94 -4.61
N GLN A 433 11.60 -19.22 -3.31
CA GLN A 433 12.35 -18.38 -2.39
C GLN A 433 13.79 -18.26 -2.83
N SER A 434 14.42 -17.11 -2.59
CA SER A 434 15.79 -16.89 -3.04
C SER A 434 16.61 -15.99 -2.13
N TRP A 435 17.93 -16.11 -2.22
CA TRP A 435 18.91 -15.38 -1.42
C TRP A 435 20.03 -14.85 -2.30
N VAL A 436 20.43 -13.60 -2.07
CA VAL A 436 21.70 -13.10 -2.63
C VAL A 436 22.83 -13.71 -1.82
N ILE A 437 23.66 -14.54 -2.46
CA ILE A 437 24.74 -15.27 -1.81
C ILE A 437 26.03 -14.49 -1.90
N ASP A 438 26.42 -14.04 -3.10
CA ASP A 438 27.67 -13.33 -3.31
C ASP A 438 27.56 -12.33 -4.47
N ARG A 439 28.40 -11.31 -4.43
CA ARG A 439 28.58 -10.33 -5.51
C ARG A 439 30.05 -9.97 -5.61
N GLN A 440 30.62 -10.09 -6.80
CA GLN A 440 32.03 -9.89 -7.04
C GLN A 440 32.28 -9.03 -8.29
N VAL A 441 33.45 -8.42 -8.34
CA VAL A 441 33.91 -7.58 -9.45
C VAL A 441 35.35 -7.95 -9.80
N MET A 442 35.65 -8.12 -11.08
CA MET A 442 36.98 -8.44 -11.59
C MET A 442 37.37 -7.47 -12.71
N PRO A 443 38.47 -6.71 -12.59
CA PRO A 443 39.02 -5.93 -13.71
C PRO A 443 39.29 -6.83 -14.92
N ALA A 444 38.91 -6.39 -16.11
CA ALA A 444 39.02 -7.18 -17.34
C ALA A 444 38.88 -6.30 -18.59
N GLU A 445 39.27 -6.81 -19.75
CA GLU A 445 38.99 -6.23 -21.06
C GLU A 445 38.14 -7.19 -21.93
N PRO A 446 36.81 -7.24 -21.74
CA PRO A 446 35.98 -8.29 -22.34
C PRO A 446 35.95 -8.31 -23.88
N GLY A 447 36.31 -7.19 -24.53
CA GLY A 447 36.33 -7.06 -25.98
C GLY A 447 37.64 -7.51 -26.64
N SER A 448 38.76 -7.49 -25.92
CA SER A 448 40.12 -7.67 -26.46
C SER A 448 40.85 -8.88 -25.89
N ASN A 449 40.65 -9.22 -24.61
CA ASN A 449 41.42 -10.28 -23.95
C ASN A 449 40.60 -11.58 -23.76
N PRO A 450 40.92 -12.67 -24.47
CA PRO A 450 40.22 -13.95 -24.33
C PRO A 450 40.45 -14.64 -22.98
N GLU A 451 41.59 -14.39 -22.31
CA GLU A 451 41.97 -15.05 -21.04
C GLU A 451 41.10 -14.57 -19.89
N ASP A 452 40.68 -13.29 -19.89
CA ASP A 452 39.79 -12.74 -18.86
C ASP A 452 38.43 -13.46 -18.81
N TRP A 453 37.93 -13.92 -19.97
CA TRP A 453 36.74 -14.74 -20.03
C TRP A 453 36.95 -16.13 -19.45
N ASP A 454 38.14 -16.71 -19.64
CA ASP A 454 38.45 -18.01 -19.06
C ASP A 454 38.54 -17.87 -17.53
N ASP A 455 39.22 -16.85 -17.01
CA ASP A 455 39.32 -16.57 -15.58
C ASP A 455 37.95 -16.34 -14.92
N LEU A 456 37.08 -15.55 -15.56
CA LEU A 456 35.70 -15.34 -15.09
C LEU A 456 34.96 -16.67 -14.96
N LEU A 457 35.01 -17.49 -16.01
CA LEU A 457 34.27 -18.75 -16.06
C LEU A 457 34.82 -19.77 -15.07
N ASP A 458 36.13 -19.81 -14.85
CA ASP A 458 36.73 -20.66 -13.81
C ASP A 458 36.25 -20.24 -12.42
N ARG A 459 36.30 -18.94 -12.10
CA ARG A 459 35.81 -18.42 -10.80
C ARG A 459 34.34 -18.73 -10.56
N MET A 460 33.49 -18.64 -11.58
CA MET A 460 32.06 -18.91 -11.43
C MET A 460 31.73 -20.41 -11.38
N GLN A 461 32.36 -21.23 -12.23
CA GLN A 461 32.06 -22.65 -12.33
C GLN A 461 32.69 -23.48 -11.21
N ASP A 462 33.83 -23.04 -10.66
CA ASP A 462 34.54 -23.73 -9.58
C ASP A 462 34.22 -23.17 -8.19
N ALA A 463 33.39 -22.13 -8.10
CA ALA A 463 32.97 -21.57 -6.82
C ALA A 463 32.22 -22.59 -5.95
N ILE A 464 32.64 -22.66 -4.68
CA ILE A 464 32.01 -23.42 -3.62
C ILE A 464 31.79 -22.46 -2.45
N TYR A 465 30.54 -22.33 -2.00
CA TYR A 465 30.19 -21.45 -0.89
C TYR A 465 29.89 -22.28 0.36
N PRO A 466 30.50 -21.97 1.53
CA PRO A 466 30.25 -22.70 2.77
C PRO A 466 28.77 -22.64 3.17
N LEU A 467 28.27 -23.73 3.76
CA LEU A 467 26.94 -23.79 4.36
C LEU A 467 26.93 -23.09 5.73
N ALA A 468 25.80 -22.48 6.09
CA ALA A 468 25.64 -21.78 7.36
C ALA A 468 25.55 -22.71 8.60
N ASP A 469 25.42 -24.04 8.41
CA ASP A 469 25.33 -25.03 9.51
C ASP A 469 26.66 -25.29 10.23
N GLY A 470 27.78 -24.72 9.77
CA GLY A 470 29.10 -24.94 10.35
C GLY A 470 29.64 -26.36 10.15
N SER A 471 29.06 -27.14 9.23
CA SER A 471 29.45 -28.54 8.98
C SER A 471 30.81 -28.70 8.28
N GLY A 472 31.39 -27.61 7.75
CA GLY A 472 32.58 -27.66 6.90
C GLY A 472 32.27 -28.05 5.44
N ARG A 473 31.00 -28.26 5.10
CA ARG A 473 30.52 -28.50 3.75
C ARG A 473 30.23 -27.18 3.03
N GLY A 474 30.19 -27.23 1.71
CA GLY A 474 29.81 -26.10 0.86
C GLY A 474 29.02 -26.53 -0.36
N MET A 475 28.32 -25.58 -0.98
CA MET A 475 27.48 -25.81 -2.16
C MET A 475 28.13 -25.23 -3.41
N ARG A 476 28.20 -26.05 -4.46
CA ARG A 476 28.66 -25.66 -5.81
C ARG A 476 27.60 -24.90 -6.59
N VAL A 477 28.05 -24.06 -7.53
CA VAL A 477 27.16 -23.43 -8.51
C VAL A 477 26.64 -24.46 -9.51
N TRP A 478 25.31 -24.57 -9.63
CA TRP A 478 24.66 -25.54 -10.52
C TRP A 478 24.72 -25.09 -11.99
N ALA A 479 24.44 -23.81 -12.23
CA ALA A 479 24.37 -23.25 -13.57
C ALA A 479 24.85 -21.81 -13.62
N VAL A 480 25.56 -21.49 -14.70
CA VAL A 480 26.16 -20.19 -14.95
C VAL A 480 25.60 -19.60 -16.25
N GLY A 481 25.18 -18.33 -16.18
CA GLY A 481 24.91 -17.50 -17.35
C GLY A 481 25.87 -16.31 -17.42
N PHE A 482 25.99 -15.72 -18.61
CA PHE A 482 26.74 -14.46 -18.78
C PHE A 482 26.18 -13.66 -19.93
N ASP A 483 26.28 -12.33 -19.90
CA ASP A 483 25.92 -11.51 -21.05
C ASP A 483 26.92 -11.72 -22.19
N SER A 484 26.38 -11.92 -23.39
CA SER A 484 27.16 -12.09 -24.61
C SER A 484 27.09 -10.86 -25.52
N GLN A 485 26.33 -9.84 -25.14
CA GLN A 485 26.20 -8.59 -25.88
C GLN A 485 27.02 -7.48 -25.21
N GLY A 486 27.65 -6.61 -26.01
CA GLY A 486 28.45 -5.51 -25.47
C GLY A 486 29.16 -4.73 -26.56
N GLN A 487 30.28 -4.10 -26.19
CA GLN A 487 31.17 -3.37 -27.10
C GLN A 487 31.70 -4.27 -28.24
N PRO A 488 32.25 -3.68 -29.32
CA PRO A 488 32.86 -4.46 -30.41
C PRO A 488 33.87 -5.49 -29.87
N GLY A 489 33.75 -6.75 -30.30
CA GLY A 489 34.61 -7.86 -29.88
C GLY A 489 34.02 -8.74 -28.77
N VAL A 490 33.19 -8.21 -27.88
CA VAL A 490 32.63 -8.94 -26.72
C VAL A 490 31.89 -10.21 -27.13
N THR A 491 30.99 -10.14 -28.10
CA THR A 491 30.21 -11.30 -28.56
C THR A 491 31.08 -12.40 -29.17
N GLU A 492 32.13 -12.04 -29.91
CA GLU A 492 33.04 -13.02 -30.53
C GLU A 492 33.86 -13.73 -29.45
N GLN A 493 34.38 -12.98 -28.47
CA GLN A 493 35.15 -13.53 -27.35
C GLN A 493 34.29 -14.40 -26.43
N ALA A 494 33.09 -13.94 -26.07
CA ALA A 494 32.12 -14.68 -25.27
C ALA A 494 31.78 -16.05 -25.89
N TYR A 495 31.56 -16.09 -27.21
CA TYR A 495 31.28 -17.34 -27.93
C TYR A 495 32.52 -18.23 -28.04
N ALA A 496 33.70 -17.65 -28.25
CA ALA A 496 34.96 -18.40 -28.27
C ALA A 496 35.25 -19.05 -26.92
N ALA A 497 35.07 -18.32 -25.82
CA ALA A 497 35.21 -18.83 -24.45
C ALA A 497 34.24 -19.99 -24.20
N TRP A 498 32.98 -19.85 -24.58
CA TRP A 498 32.01 -20.94 -24.46
C TRP A 498 32.41 -22.19 -25.25
N LEU A 499 32.92 -22.04 -26.48
CA LEU A 499 33.40 -23.16 -27.29
C LEU A 499 34.62 -23.86 -26.65
N ARG A 500 35.55 -23.09 -26.04
CA ARG A 500 36.67 -23.65 -25.26
C ARG A 500 36.15 -24.47 -24.08
N ARG A 501 35.17 -23.95 -23.32
CA ARG A 501 34.55 -24.67 -22.19
C ARG A 501 33.78 -25.91 -22.62
N LYS A 502 33.10 -25.87 -23.76
CA LYS A 502 32.46 -27.07 -24.35
C LYS A 502 33.49 -28.13 -24.71
N LYS A 503 34.59 -27.75 -25.37
CA LYS A 503 35.67 -28.66 -25.73
C LYS A 503 36.35 -29.28 -24.49
N ALA A 504 36.46 -28.51 -23.41
CA ALA A 504 36.97 -28.98 -22.12
C ALA A 504 35.94 -29.80 -21.29
N GLY A 505 34.72 -30.01 -21.79
CA GLY A 505 33.67 -30.75 -21.07
C GLY A 505 33.03 -30.00 -19.90
N ARG A 506 33.33 -28.70 -19.73
CA ARG A 506 32.82 -27.84 -18.64
C ARG A 506 31.48 -27.17 -18.97
N ALA A 507 31.13 -27.07 -20.25
CA ALA A 507 29.78 -26.69 -20.70
C ALA A 507 29.01 -27.94 -21.13
N ARG A 508 28.14 -28.46 -20.26
CA ARG A 508 27.44 -29.73 -20.45
C ARG A 508 25.96 -29.50 -20.76
N LYS A 509 25.43 -30.24 -21.74
CA LYS A 509 23.99 -30.29 -22.03
C LYS A 509 23.35 -31.32 -21.10
N LEU A 510 22.38 -30.89 -20.30
CA LEU A 510 21.70 -31.72 -19.30
C LEU A 510 20.45 -32.41 -19.86
N GLY A 511 19.89 -31.92 -20.96
CA GLY A 511 18.70 -32.48 -21.60
C GLY A 511 17.76 -31.41 -22.14
N LEU A 512 16.47 -31.76 -22.17
CA LEU A 512 15.38 -30.90 -22.62
C LEU A 512 14.43 -30.58 -21.47
N ILE A 513 14.10 -29.30 -21.29
CA ILE A 513 13.01 -28.84 -20.40
C ILE A 513 12.13 -27.89 -21.21
N GLU A 514 10.82 -28.17 -21.26
CA GLU A 514 9.85 -27.47 -22.12
C GLU A 514 10.36 -27.32 -23.58
N PHE A 515 10.92 -28.40 -24.14
CA PHE A 515 11.48 -28.46 -25.50
C PHE A 515 12.70 -27.57 -25.76
N ARG A 516 13.39 -27.08 -24.71
CA ARG A 516 14.60 -26.25 -24.82
C ARG A 516 15.83 -26.99 -24.30
N ASP A 517 16.96 -26.80 -24.98
CA ASP A 517 18.24 -27.36 -24.55
C ASP A 517 18.75 -26.68 -23.27
N VAL A 518 18.92 -27.47 -22.21
CA VAL A 518 19.42 -26.96 -20.92
C VAL A 518 20.91 -27.21 -20.81
N TRP A 519 21.68 -26.15 -20.55
CA TRP A 519 23.14 -26.20 -20.42
C TRP A 519 23.60 -25.72 -19.05
N THR A 520 24.68 -26.29 -18.52
CA THR A 520 25.31 -25.84 -17.26
C THR A 520 26.01 -24.48 -17.40
N LEU A 521 26.36 -24.10 -18.62
CA LEU A 521 26.95 -22.81 -18.96
C LEU A 521 26.29 -22.28 -20.23
N VAL A 522 25.72 -21.08 -20.16
CA VAL A 522 24.95 -20.52 -21.29
C VAL A 522 25.17 -19.01 -21.48
N PRO A 523 25.62 -18.57 -22.67
CA PRO A 523 25.57 -17.17 -23.06
C PRO A 523 24.11 -16.70 -23.11
N THR A 524 23.83 -15.53 -22.57
CA THR A 524 22.49 -14.95 -22.52
C THR A 524 22.42 -13.68 -23.38
N ARG A 525 21.20 -13.35 -23.84
CA ARG A 525 20.94 -12.11 -24.58
C ARG A 525 19.50 -11.66 -24.41
N GLY A 526 19.29 -10.40 -23.99
CA GLY A 526 17.96 -9.80 -23.95
C GLY A 526 17.34 -9.69 -25.35
N ALA A 527 16.07 -10.05 -25.49
CA ALA A 527 15.32 -9.81 -26.72
C ALA A 527 14.93 -8.32 -26.84
N SER A 528 14.95 -7.80 -28.06
CA SER A 528 14.67 -6.39 -28.36
C SER A 528 13.20 -6.09 -28.67
N THR A 529 12.31 -7.09 -28.65
CA THR A 529 10.89 -6.95 -28.99
C THR A 529 10.00 -7.47 -27.86
N ARG A 530 8.86 -6.80 -27.64
CA ARG A 530 7.92 -7.11 -26.55
C ARG A 530 7.26 -8.48 -26.69
N GLU A 531 7.00 -8.90 -27.93
CA GLU A 531 6.39 -10.19 -28.29
C GLU A 531 7.39 -11.36 -28.21
N ALA A 532 8.64 -11.10 -27.83
CA ALA A 532 9.63 -12.16 -27.69
C ALA A 532 9.18 -13.19 -26.64
N PRO A 533 9.38 -14.49 -26.90
CA PRO A 533 9.13 -15.55 -25.93
C PRO A 533 9.84 -15.27 -24.60
N ARG A 534 9.23 -15.70 -23.48
CA ARG A 534 9.76 -15.50 -22.11
C ARG A 534 11.21 -15.94 -22.01
N ILE A 535 11.49 -17.16 -22.46
CA ILE A 535 12.84 -17.72 -22.64
C ILE A 535 12.83 -18.64 -23.87
N GLN A 536 13.91 -18.60 -24.64
CA GLN A 536 14.14 -19.48 -25.79
C GLN A 536 15.65 -19.71 -25.97
N ILE A 537 16.03 -20.91 -26.41
CA ILE A 537 17.40 -21.19 -26.84
C ILE A 537 17.45 -21.03 -28.35
N VAL A 538 18.37 -20.18 -28.82
CA VAL A 538 18.64 -20.03 -30.25
C VAL A 538 20.08 -20.40 -30.55
N TYR A 539 20.33 -20.85 -31.77
CA TYR A 539 21.67 -21.14 -32.28
C TYR A 539 21.94 -20.17 -33.44
N PRO A 540 22.56 -19.00 -33.18
CA PRO A 540 22.74 -17.98 -34.21
C PRO A 540 23.57 -18.48 -35.39
N ASN A 541 23.08 -18.25 -36.61
CA ASN A 541 23.83 -18.42 -37.84
C ASN A 541 24.28 -17.04 -38.35
N SER A 542 25.58 -16.85 -38.59
CA SER A 542 26.09 -15.59 -39.14
C SER A 542 25.64 -15.43 -40.60
N GLN A 543 24.76 -14.46 -40.88
CA GLN A 543 24.38 -14.09 -42.27
C GLN A 543 25.33 -13.06 -42.92
N ARG A 544 26.46 -12.68 -42.30
CA ARG A 544 27.46 -11.80 -42.94
C ARG A 544 28.50 -12.63 -43.68
N LYS A 545 28.64 -12.37 -44.98
CA LYS A 545 29.52 -13.09 -45.92
C LYS A 545 31.02 -12.80 -45.74
N ASP A 546 31.40 -11.79 -44.96
CA ASP A 546 32.80 -11.34 -44.86
C ASP A 546 33.27 -11.24 -43.40
N ARG A 547 33.83 -12.35 -42.91
CA ARG A 547 34.96 -12.51 -41.97
C ARG A 547 34.90 -13.92 -41.35
N LYS A 548 36.08 -14.47 -41.09
CA LYS A 548 36.35 -15.89 -40.80
C LYS A 548 35.33 -16.54 -39.86
N ALA A 549 34.82 -17.68 -40.32
CA ALA A 549 33.89 -18.56 -39.61
C ALA A 549 34.50 -19.13 -38.32
N ALA A 550 33.85 -18.91 -37.17
CA ALA A 550 34.22 -19.62 -35.94
C ALA A 550 33.05 -20.22 -35.15
N ALA A 551 31.79 -19.77 -35.31
CA ALA A 551 30.69 -20.23 -34.47
C ALA A 551 29.36 -20.45 -35.23
N ARG A 552 29.39 -21.15 -36.38
CA ARG A 552 28.17 -21.46 -37.16
C ARG A 552 27.24 -22.39 -36.36
N GLY A 553 26.22 -21.85 -35.70
CA GLY A 553 25.11 -22.62 -35.12
C GLY A 553 25.47 -23.58 -33.97
N GLN A 554 26.66 -23.47 -33.38
CA GLN A 554 27.13 -24.39 -32.33
C GLN A 554 26.91 -23.89 -30.90
N VAL A 555 26.76 -22.57 -30.73
CA VAL A 555 26.65 -21.90 -29.43
C VAL A 555 25.17 -21.67 -29.10
N PRO A 556 24.65 -22.24 -28.00
CA PRO A 556 23.30 -22.00 -27.52
C PRO A 556 23.25 -20.64 -26.86
N VAL A 557 22.43 -19.73 -27.37
CA VAL A 557 22.20 -18.43 -26.74
C VAL A 557 20.82 -18.45 -26.12
N LEU A 558 20.77 -18.26 -24.80
CA LEU A 558 19.53 -18.08 -24.05
C LEU A 558 19.02 -16.66 -24.28
N ARG A 559 18.03 -16.55 -25.17
CA ARG A 559 17.27 -15.32 -25.34
C ARG A 559 16.11 -15.29 -24.36
N PHE A 560 15.92 -14.16 -23.71
CA PHE A 560 14.83 -13.95 -22.77
C PHE A 560 14.17 -12.61 -23.01
N ASN A 561 12.91 -12.48 -22.59
CA ASN A 561 12.19 -11.22 -22.60
C ASN A 561 12.57 -10.41 -21.34
N PRO A 562 13.31 -9.30 -21.47
CA PRO A 562 13.81 -8.57 -20.30
C PRO A 562 12.69 -7.96 -19.45
N SER A 563 11.64 -7.43 -20.10
CA SER A 563 10.48 -6.89 -19.38
C SER A 563 9.78 -7.95 -18.55
N TYR A 564 9.54 -9.14 -19.12
CA TYR A 564 8.90 -10.23 -18.39
C TYR A 564 9.73 -10.71 -17.21
N ALA A 565 11.06 -10.79 -17.38
CA ALA A 565 11.95 -11.22 -16.32
C ALA A 565 12.07 -10.16 -15.20
N LYS A 566 12.09 -8.87 -15.55
CA LYS A 566 12.02 -7.76 -14.59
C LYS A 566 10.67 -7.70 -13.87
N ASP A 567 9.56 -8.00 -14.54
CA ASP A 567 8.23 -8.13 -13.93
C ASP A 567 8.22 -9.25 -12.88
N ALA A 568 8.80 -10.41 -13.20
CA ALA A 568 8.89 -11.54 -12.29
C ALA A 568 9.74 -11.22 -11.05
N LEU A 569 10.92 -10.60 -11.25
CA LEU A 569 11.77 -10.16 -10.14
C LEU A 569 11.08 -9.09 -9.29
N SER A 570 10.38 -8.12 -9.90
CA SER A 570 9.64 -7.08 -9.19
C SER A 570 8.54 -7.67 -8.31
N ALA A 571 7.84 -8.71 -8.79
CA ALA A 571 6.85 -9.41 -7.99
C ALA A 571 7.48 -10.09 -6.76
N GLN A 572 8.64 -10.75 -6.91
CA GLN A 572 9.38 -11.37 -5.80
C GLN A 572 9.88 -10.34 -4.78
N LEU A 573 10.31 -9.17 -5.27
CA LEU A 573 10.73 -8.04 -4.46
C LEU A 573 9.57 -7.36 -3.75
N SER A 574 8.32 -7.59 -4.14
CA SER A 574 7.15 -6.99 -3.51
C SER A 574 6.53 -7.85 -2.41
N VAL A 575 7.00 -9.09 -2.22
CA VAL A 575 6.46 -10.01 -1.19
C VAL A 575 6.86 -9.55 0.21
N ILE A 576 5.86 -9.19 1.03
CA ILE A 576 6.01 -8.74 2.42
C ILE A 576 4.89 -9.37 3.26
N PRO A 577 5.18 -10.09 4.37
CA PRO A 577 6.51 -10.48 4.87
C PRO A 577 7.19 -11.52 3.95
N PRO A 578 8.52 -11.76 4.09
CA PRO A 578 9.21 -12.78 3.29
C PRO A 578 8.56 -14.16 3.45
N ALA A 579 8.01 -14.69 2.36
CA ALA A 579 7.39 -16.01 2.28
C ALA A 579 7.40 -16.48 0.81
N GLY A 580 7.47 -17.79 0.57
CA GLY A 580 7.48 -18.34 -0.80
C GLY A 580 8.50 -17.65 -1.69
N ALA A 581 8.08 -17.11 -2.85
CA ALA A 581 8.93 -16.48 -3.88
C ALA A 581 9.64 -15.16 -3.47
N SER A 582 9.79 -14.86 -2.19
CA SER A 582 10.52 -13.67 -1.73
C SER A 582 12.03 -13.70 -2.02
N VAL A 583 12.65 -12.52 -2.10
CA VAL A 583 14.11 -12.35 -2.14
C VAL A 583 14.63 -11.93 -0.77
N ASN A 584 15.67 -12.61 -0.29
CA ASN A 584 16.31 -12.34 0.99
C ASN A 584 17.73 -11.75 0.77
N PHE A 585 18.10 -10.79 1.60
CA PHE A 585 19.32 -9.98 1.44
C PHE A 585 20.20 -10.05 2.70
N PRO A 586 21.50 -10.37 2.58
CA PRO A 586 22.47 -10.16 3.65
C PRO A 586 22.62 -8.68 4.05
N ALA A 587 22.73 -8.40 5.35
CA ALA A 587 23.00 -7.04 5.87
C ALA A 587 24.30 -6.43 5.33
N ALA A 588 25.28 -7.24 4.93
CA ALA A 588 26.52 -6.80 4.32
C ALA A 588 26.33 -6.04 2.98
N LEU A 589 25.14 -6.10 2.37
CA LEU A 589 24.80 -5.33 1.17
C LEU A 589 24.43 -3.87 1.47
N LEU A 590 24.30 -3.50 2.76
CA LEU A 590 24.09 -2.12 3.19
C LEU A 590 25.41 -1.35 3.16
N SER A 591 25.43 -0.20 2.50
CA SER A 591 26.48 0.82 2.66
C SER A 591 26.49 1.39 4.09
N GLU A 592 27.62 1.94 4.55
CA GLU A 592 27.77 2.53 5.90
C GLU A 592 26.72 3.59 6.22
N ALA A 593 26.31 4.36 5.20
CA ALA A 593 25.22 5.31 5.26
C ALA A 593 24.32 5.17 4.02
N ALA A 594 23.06 5.55 4.16
CA ALA A 594 22.15 5.66 3.02
C ALA A 594 22.54 6.87 2.13
N PRO A 595 22.30 6.80 0.80
CA PRO A 595 21.65 5.71 0.06
C PRO A 595 22.55 4.48 -0.12
N HIS A 596 21.96 3.28 -0.13
CA HIS A 596 22.70 2.03 -0.23
C HIS A 596 22.81 1.60 -1.71
N ASP A 597 24.02 1.65 -2.27
CA ASP A 597 24.30 1.45 -3.71
C ASP A 597 23.65 0.18 -4.29
N PHE A 598 23.75 -0.95 -3.60
CA PHE A 598 23.16 -2.21 -4.05
C PHE A 598 21.64 -2.10 -4.29
N PHE A 599 20.92 -1.50 -3.34
CA PHE A 599 19.46 -1.37 -3.41
C PHE A 599 19.02 -0.28 -4.38
N GLU A 600 19.80 0.79 -4.52
CA GLU A 600 19.56 1.82 -5.55
C GLU A 600 19.68 1.24 -6.96
N GLN A 601 20.65 0.35 -7.20
CA GLN A 601 20.81 -0.30 -8.49
C GLN A 601 19.67 -1.28 -8.81
N ILE A 602 19.11 -1.97 -7.81
CA ILE A 602 17.91 -2.80 -8.00
C ILE A 602 16.70 -1.94 -8.37
N ALA A 603 16.56 -0.77 -7.73
CA ALA A 603 15.47 0.15 -7.95
C ALA A 603 15.69 1.10 -9.16
N ALA A 604 16.83 1.01 -9.85
CA ALA A 604 17.27 2.02 -10.83
C ALA A 604 16.34 2.17 -12.04
N GLU A 605 15.57 1.14 -12.37
CA GLU A 605 14.59 1.18 -13.45
C GLU A 605 13.15 1.21 -12.92
N VAL A 606 12.29 1.88 -13.66
CA VAL A 606 10.85 1.86 -13.47
C VAL A 606 10.18 1.20 -14.67
N ARG A 607 9.11 0.47 -14.39
CA ARG A 607 8.27 -0.08 -15.44
C ARG A 607 7.31 1.00 -15.95
N HIS A 608 7.41 1.33 -17.23
CA HIS A 608 6.47 2.22 -17.86
C HIS A 608 5.07 1.59 -17.89
N SER A 609 4.08 2.26 -17.33
CA SER A 609 2.71 1.75 -17.16
C SER A 609 2.05 1.36 -18.48
N VAL A 610 2.24 2.17 -19.53
CA VAL A 610 1.63 1.99 -20.86
C VAL A 610 2.38 0.97 -21.75
N THR A 611 3.69 1.13 -21.95
CA THR A 611 4.45 0.29 -22.88
C THR A 611 4.83 -1.07 -22.29
N GLY A 612 4.88 -1.15 -20.95
CA GLY A 612 5.42 -2.28 -20.20
C GLY A 612 6.91 -2.51 -20.38
N VAL A 613 7.61 -1.50 -20.89
CA VAL A 613 9.05 -1.48 -21.01
C VAL A 613 9.64 -0.93 -19.72
N TRP A 614 10.68 -1.60 -19.23
CA TRP A 614 11.47 -1.10 -18.12
C TRP A 614 12.50 -0.09 -18.64
N THR A 615 12.56 1.06 -17.98
CA THR A 615 13.45 2.17 -18.36
C THR A 615 14.11 2.71 -17.11
N LYS A 616 15.38 3.12 -17.20
CA LYS A 616 16.08 3.79 -16.11
C LYS A 616 15.31 5.04 -15.66
N ARG A 617 15.18 5.22 -14.34
CA ARG A 617 14.57 6.43 -13.74
C ARG A 617 15.31 7.67 -14.20
N GLU A 618 16.63 7.61 -14.18
CA GLU A 618 17.52 8.66 -14.64
C GLU A 618 18.66 8.04 -15.46
N PRO A 619 19.11 8.68 -16.56
CA PRO A 619 20.08 8.08 -17.48
C PRO A 619 21.41 7.66 -16.86
N HIS A 620 21.83 8.34 -15.78
CA HIS A 620 23.12 8.11 -15.13
C HIS A 620 23.08 7.03 -14.05
N LEU A 621 21.90 6.52 -13.68
CA LEU A 621 21.79 5.49 -12.66
C LEU A 621 22.36 4.16 -13.18
N ARG A 622 23.11 3.53 -12.28
CA ARG A 622 23.63 2.17 -12.44
C ARG A 622 22.50 1.16 -12.19
N ASN A 623 22.43 0.10 -12.99
CA ASN A 623 21.37 -0.92 -12.96
C ASN A 623 21.95 -2.35 -13.04
N GLU A 624 23.27 -2.50 -12.95
CA GLU A 624 23.97 -3.77 -13.14
C GLU A 624 23.47 -4.85 -12.17
N VAL A 625 23.20 -4.47 -10.91
CA VAL A 625 22.62 -5.41 -9.92
C VAL A 625 21.23 -5.92 -10.35
N LEU A 626 20.37 -5.05 -10.90
CA LEU A 626 19.05 -5.45 -11.41
C LEU A 626 19.20 -6.48 -12.53
N ASP A 627 20.07 -6.20 -13.50
CA ASP A 627 20.28 -7.08 -14.66
C ASP A 627 20.91 -8.42 -14.25
N MET A 628 21.85 -8.43 -13.29
CA MET A 628 22.43 -9.67 -12.74
C MET A 628 21.41 -10.52 -11.96
N MET A 629 20.52 -9.88 -11.18
CA MET A 629 19.44 -10.57 -10.46
C MET A 629 18.44 -11.22 -11.42
N VAL A 630 18.10 -10.50 -12.50
CA VAL A 630 17.28 -11.01 -13.61
C VAL A 630 17.97 -12.16 -14.33
N GLY A 631 19.27 -12.03 -14.62
CA GLY A 631 20.06 -13.06 -15.28
C GLY A 631 20.10 -14.37 -14.49
N CYS A 632 20.30 -14.31 -13.17
CA CYS A 632 20.24 -15.47 -12.30
C CYS A 632 18.85 -16.16 -12.35
N GLU A 633 17.77 -15.38 -12.32
CA GLU A 633 16.41 -15.93 -12.43
C GLU A 633 16.14 -16.60 -13.78
N VAL A 634 16.58 -15.98 -14.86
CA VAL A 634 16.45 -16.52 -16.22
C VAL A 634 17.18 -17.86 -16.35
N VAL A 635 18.39 -17.97 -15.77
CA VAL A 635 19.13 -19.24 -15.71
C VAL A 635 18.38 -20.27 -14.86
N ALA A 636 17.87 -19.90 -13.68
CA ALA A 636 17.11 -20.82 -12.84
C ALA A 636 15.83 -21.33 -13.54
N ARG A 637 15.12 -20.48 -14.28
CA ARG A 637 13.93 -20.85 -15.07
C ARG A 637 14.27 -21.72 -16.27
N LEU A 638 15.44 -21.54 -16.92
CA LEU A 638 15.92 -22.47 -17.94
C LEU A 638 16.06 -23.89 -17.37
N HIS A 639 16.52 -24.00 -16.11
CA HIS A 639 16.64 -25.26 -15.37
C HIS A 639 15.33 -25.73 -14.71
N GLY A 640 14.21 -25.07 -15.01
CA GLY A 640 12.88 -25.51 -14.62
C GLY A 640 12.49 -25.17 -13.19
N LEU A 641 13.02 -24.07 -12.60
CA LEU A 641 12.63 -23.60 -11.26
C LEU A 641 11.11 -23.62 -11.01
N HIS A 642 10.31 -23.22 -11.99
CA HIS A 642 8.84 -23.18 -11.90
C HIS A 642 8.14 -24.54 -12.04
N LEU A 643 8.89 -25.60 -12.33
CA LEU A 643 8.42 -26.97 -12.53
C LEU A 643 8.92 -27.93 -11.44
N ILE A 644 9.67 -27.44 -10.46
CA ILE A 644 10.21 -28.28 -9.40
C ILE A 644 9.07 -28.74 -8.48
N ASP A 645 8.90 -30.05 -8.38
CA ASP A 645 8.09 -30.67 -7.33
C ASP A 645 8.96 -30.82 -6.08
N TRP A 646 8.78 -29.91 -5.13
CA TRP A 646 9.54 -29.88 -3.88
C TRP A 646 9.22 -31.05 -2.95
N ALA A 647 8.11 -31.77 -3.16
CA ALA A 647 7.84 -33.01 -2.45
C ALA A 647 8.69 -34.18 -2.96
N ARG A 648 9.22 -34.08 -4.19
CA ARG A 648 10.06 -35.10 -4.85
C ARG A 648 11.21 -34.44 -5.62
N PRO A 649 12.12 -33.73 -4.93
CA PRO A 649 13.19 -32.99 -5.58
C PRO A 649 14.21 -33.94 -6.22
N ARG A 650 14.85 -33.49 -7.30
CA ARG A 650 16.02 -34.20 -7.85
C ARG A 650 17.20 -34.09 -6.90
N ALA A 651 18.21 -34.94 -7.06
CA ALA A 651 19.39 -34.96 -6.19
C ALA A 651 20.08 -33.58 -6.03
N TRP A 652 20.13 -32.74 -7.07
CA TRP A 652 20.73 -31.41 -6.99
C TRP A 652 19.80 -30.31 -6.41
N GLN A 653 18.55 -30.67 -6.13
CA GLN A 653 17.49 -29.79 -5.59
C GLN A 653 17.07 -30.21 -4.18
N ALA A 654 17.66 -31.28 -3.64
CA ALA A 654 17.26 -31.87 -2.38
C ALA A 654 17.77 -31.08 -1.17
N GLU A 655 17.38 -31.51 0.03
CA GLU A 655 17.96 -31.06 1.30
C GLU A 655 19.46 -31.33 1.36
N TRP A 656 20.20 -30.50 2.09
CA TRP A 656 21.67 -30.48 2.10
C TRP A 656 22.33 -31.85 2.26
N ASP A 657 21.83 -32.67 3.18
CA ASP A 657 22.41 -34.00 3.47
C ASP A 657 22.31 -34.99 2.31
N SER A 658 21.36 -34.77 1.41
CA SER A 658 21.12 -35.62 0.24
C SER A 658 21.43 -34.90 -1.08
N ASN A 659 21.91 -33.67 -1.01
CA ASN A 659 22.05 -32.82 -2.18
C ASN A 659 23.38 -33.07 -2.90
N SER A 660 23.32 -33.43 -4.20
CA SER A 660 24.51 -33.73 -4.99
C SER A 660 25.42 -32.51 -5.27
N MET A 661 24.95 -31.29 -4.97
CA MET A 661 25.70 -30.05 -5.10
C MET A 661 26.43 -29.65 -3.81
N VAL A 662 26.11 -30.32 -2.70
CA VAL A 662 26.82 -30.15 -1.44
C VAL A 662 28.03 -31.08 -1.43
N VAL A 663 29.20 -30.51 -1.14
CA VAL A 663 30.48 -31.20 -1.10
C VAL A 663 31.27 -30.77 0.13
N GLU A 664 32.22 -31.57 0.56
CA GLU A 664 33.20 -31.15 1.57
C GLU A 664 34.01 -29.97 1.03
N MET A 665 34.22 -28.94 1.86
CA MET A 665 35.07 -27.82 1.48
C MET A 665 36.52 -28.33 1.31
N PRO A 666 37.24 -27.83 0.29
CA PRO A 666 38.67 -28.07 0.20
C PRO A 666 39.32 -27.58 1.50
N ARG A 667 40.06 -28.45 2.21
CA ARG A 667 40.90 -28.01 3.33
C ARG A 667 41.92 -27.02 2.76
N GLU A 668 41.96 -25.81 3.31
CA GLU A 668 43.12 -24.95 3.07
C GLU A 668 44.37 -25.76 3.47
N PRO A 669 45.42 -25.79 2.63
CA PRO A 669 46.71 -26.22 3.15
C PRO A 669 47.02 -25.31 4.33
N GLU A 670 47.20 -25.88 5.52
CA GLU A 670 47.67 -25.14 6.69
C GLU A 670 48.88 -24.33 6.23
N ALA A 671 48.70 -23.01 6.15
CA ALA A 671 49.80 -22.11 5.93
C ALA A 671 50.76 -22.36 7.09
N GLU A 672 51.91 -22.99 6.81
CA GLU A 672 53.03 -23.04 7.74
C GLU A 672 53.18 -21.65 8.32
N THR A 673 52.87 -21.54 9.62
CA THR A 673 52.89 -20.29 10.35
C THR A 673 54.31 -19.76 10.32
N THR A 674 54.59 -18.92 9.33
CA THR A 674 55.77 -18.06 9.35
C THR A 674 55.43 -16.98 10.37
N PRO A 675 56.13 -16.93 11.53
CA PRO A 675 55.73 -16.04 12.61
C PRO A 675 55.77 -14.59 12.13
N SER A 676 54.70 -13.84 12.39
CA SER A 676 54.57 -12.47 11.90
C SER A 676 55.69 -11.58 12.47
N LEU A 677 56.14 -10.62 11.67
CA LEU A 677 57.09 -9.56 12.06
C LEU A 677 56.63 -8.74 13.28
N THR A 678 55.35 -8.83 13.65
CA THR A 678 54.76 -8.22 14.85
C THR A 678 55.08 -9.00 16.13
N ALA A 679 55.27 -10.33 16.05
CA ALA A 679 55.73 -11.15 17.17
C ALA A 679 57.23 -10.95 17.46
N ILE A 680 58.03 -10.66 16.43
CA ILE A 680 59.46 -10.33 16.56
C ILE A 680 59.66 -8.96 17.23
N ALA A 681 58.80 -7.97 16.94
CA ALA A 681 58.85 -6.65 17.56
C ALA A 681 58.38 -6.63 19.04
N ALA A 682 57.47 -7.54 19.41
CA ALA A 682 57.02 -7.70 20.80
C ALA A 682 58.05 -8.45 21.68
N ALA A 683 58.82 -9.38 21.10
CA ALA A 683 59.95 -10.03 21.77
C ALA A 683 61.15 -9.08 21.94
N ALA A 684 61.44 -8.22 20.96
CA ALA A 684 62.52 -7.22 21.02
C ALA A 684 62.26 -6.04 21.99
N ARG A 685 60.99 -5.76 22.34
CA ARG A 685 60.63 -4.74 23.35
C ARG A 685 60.59 -5.26 24.78
N ARG A 686 60.55 -6.58 24.99
CA ARG A 686 60.67 -7.20 26.33
C ARG A 686 62.12 -7.48 26.74
N SER A 687 63.09 -7.42 25.82
CA SER A 687 64.52 -7.54 26.11
C SER A 687 65.23 -6.20 26.36
N ALA A 688 64.54 -5.06 26.24
CA ALA A 688 65.15 -3.72 26.30
C ALA A 688 64.81 -2.91 27.58
N THR A 689 64.09 -3.49 28.55
CA THR A 689 63.73 -2.84 29.83
C THR A 689 64.37 -3.47 31.07
N GLY A 690 65.37 -4.33 30.89
CA GLY A 690 66.03 -5.08 31.98
C GLY A 690 67.53 -4.79 32.17
N GLY A 691 68.01 -3.58 31.89
CA GLY A 691 69.46 -3.34 31.87
C GLY A 691 69.90 -1.91 32.10
N ALA A 692 69.52 -1.30 33.22
CA ALA A 692 70.22 -0.13 33.76
C ALA A 692 69.92 0.08 35.25
N ARG A 693 70.62 -0.66 36.12
CA ARG A 693 71.08 -0.15 37.43
C ARG A 693 72.07 -1.12 38.10
N SER A 694 73.19 -0.52 38.51
CA SER A 694 74.22 -0.98 39.45
C SER A 694 75.40 -1.80 38.90
N ILE A 695 76.34 -1.07 38.28
CA ILE A 695 77.76 -1.16 38.64
C ILE A 695 78.12 0.18 39.30
N ALA A 696 79.00 0.12 40.31
CA ALA A 696 79.48 1.19 41.20
C ALA A 696 78.62 1.38 42.47
N SER A 697 79.12 1.16 43.68
CA SER A 697 80.43 0.72 44.13
C SER A 697 80.23 0.03 45.48
N MET A 698 81.25 -0.57 46.06
CA MET A 698 81.93 0.14 47.16
C MET A 698 80.97 1.05 47.94
N LEU A 699 80.70 0.59 49.15
CA LEU A 699 80.19 1.32 50.29
C LEU A 699 80.45 2.84 50.23
N ALA A 700 79.38 3.62 50.20
CA ALA A 700 79.19 4.85 50.96
C ALA A 700 77.76 5.36 50.74
#